data_AF-A0AAX6MHW9-F1
#
_entry.id   AF-A0AAX6MHW9-F1
#
_cell.length_a   1.000
_cell.length_b   1.000
_cell.length_c   1.000
_cell.angle_alpha   90.00
_cell.angle_beta   90.00
_cell.angle_gamma   90.00
#
_symmetry.space_group_name_H-M   'P 1'
#
loop_
_entity.id
_entity.type
_entity.pdbx_description
1 polymer ?
#
loop_
_entity_poly.entity_id
_entity_poly.type
_entity_poly.pdbx_seq_one_letter_code
_entity_poly.pdbx_strand_id
1 'polypeptide(L)'
;MEKLASRSSRLSNLYESIRDSIVSVPPFTLGYPGTLTQSSYYPGELITKEEIALISRHMSVHSILPENTRVRKVGDSSFEVLQASTVSPDQAKSLYVVDSPISVRLVPGDYAADLENVCRNLAKAAEYAANEIQRKFLTEYIESFQTGDLEAYRNSQRTWVIDKAPKVENIFGFVEPYRDPAGVRAEFEGLVAIADADETKLLLKLVENSDKFIRRLPWASTENNGKGLFEKSLFDPPGFSSIHVFVFMYNDIRQDVGFKNVIIANRMVAESTAMQWPFIDDSEVEMFQRHKYPAYYWWVVLHELLGHGTGKMMIEEPANTFNFDSADPPINPLNGEPIKIWYKPGQTWTGQFGDLATTLDECRAELVGAYLMDDPELLDIFGFTDESTIRPSDLTYNLYQQLGVDGLRALSNYNVDTMTWGQAHSRAHFAILRCLLKHGHGCIDIHHDRATTTLRVRVDRSRIVSQGKKALGEMLLRLHVYRCTANVEECKKYYEELSHVDEECLEWRKTVIENKPPPLLNVQANTYIEEGIVVLREYEPTIRGTIQRGNEDYRTVHEVHSLDDLLNHVNTLQATPSRDRQALASLNRLAPKFKFVDDFSAIIALAFGADATLTAVVWGSIRLILTLASSAGDTLQEILDMLEELSLTLPIFRIYEDTLPMSRQLETALTDDAEVICFYVRTIHFFRDHPHVLLRRNAWEKFHTDFSRTTMHIKRISSTVEKEADLAPLELRKKQLGPDDPFIASSLNNLALAYTEIGDLEEAYSTHQQAIEIRLRTKSDRIGNSYSNMASLLLRMGRLDEAAEMLGRCPSLKDFTDEIFLNTGNPRFSGDMVLLSRIRLRQGRVDDTLRLASKALAFRQRLLGNRLKTCDSLYDVACILHLQGHSASAM
;
A
#
# COMPACT_ATOMS: atom_id res chain seq x y z
N MET A 1 -0.10 15.98 -7.05
CA MET A 1 -1.32 15.20 -6.75
C MET A 1 -2.44 15.52 -7.72
N GLU A 2 -2.92 16.76 -7.81
CA GLU A 2 -4.00 17.16 -8.75
C GLU A 2 -3.75 16.73 -10.21
N LYS A 3 -2.55 16.98 -10.75
CA LYS A 3 -2.15 16.50 -12.09
C LYS A 3 -2.20 14.98 -12.25
N LEU A 4 -1.93 14.21 -11.20
CA LEU A 4 -2.04 12.74 -11.21
C LEU A 4 -3.51 12.30 -11.11
N ALA A 5 -4.31 13.00 -10.32
CA ALA A 5 -5.73 12.71 -10.15
C ALA A 5 -6.53 12.97 -11.43
N SER A 6 -6.19 14.03 -12.17
CA SER A 6 -6.83 14.39 -13.45
C SER A 6 -6.72 13.34 -14.56
N ARG A 7 -5.93 12.27 -14.34
CA ARG A 7 -5.74 11.17 -15.30
C ARG A 7 -6.93 10.21 -15.38
N SER A 8 -7.86 10.22 -14.42
CA SER A 8 -9.14 9.52 -14.56
C SER A 8 -10.24 10.17 -13.73
N SER A 9 -11.50 10.05 -14.18
CA SER A 9 -12.66 10.57 -13.43
C SER A 9 -12.77 9.96 -12.02
N ARG A 10 -12.45 8.68 -11.86
CA ARG A 10 -12.42 8.01 -10.54
C ARG A 10 -11.37 8.64 -9.62
N LEU A 11 -10.16 8.88 -10.13
CA LEU A 11 -9.08 9.49 -9.34
C LEU A 11 -9.37 10.97 -9.04
N SER A 12 -9.96 11.71 -9.98
CA SER A 12 -10.45 13.06 -9.73
C SER A 12 -11.49 13.07 -8.61
N ASN A 13 -12.51 12.21 -8.66
CA ASN A 13 -13.54 12.13 -7.62
C ASN A 13 -12.95 11.74 -6.25
N LEU A 14 -12.02 10.77 -6.22
CA LEU A 14 -11.33 10.38 -4.98
C LEU A 14 -10.49 11.54 -4.44
N TYR A 15 -9.70 12.19 -5.29
CA TYR A 15 -8.90 13.33 -4.88
C TYR A 15 -9.78 14.48 -4.39
N GLU A 16 -10.87 14.79 -5.07
CA GLU A 16 -11.85 15.78 -4.62
C GLU A 16 -12.40 15.45 -3.22
N SER A 17 -12.66 14.17 -2.91
CA SER A 17 -13.17 13.77 -1.60
C SER A 17 -12.17 13.92 -0.44
N ILE A 18 -10.86 13.96 -0.72
CA ILE A 18 -9.80 14.01 0.30
C ILE A 18 -8.89 15.24 0.20
N ARG A 19 -9.01 16.04 -0.88
CA ARG A 19 -8.11 17.16 -1.19
C ARG A 19 -8.02 18.11 -0.01
N ASP A 20 -9.18 18.53 0.48
CA ASP A 20 -9.27 19.50 1.57
C ASP A 20 -8.63 18.93 2.83
N SER A 21 -8.82 17.65 3.14
CA SER A 21 -8.16 16.98 4.27
C SER A 21 -6.64 16.92 4.09
N ILE A 22 -6.12 16.65 2.89
CA ILE A 22 -4.67 16.59 2.59
C ILE A 22 -3.99 17.95 2.79
N VAL A 23 -4.65 19.05 2.40
CA VAL A 23 -4.09 20.42 2.48
C VAL A 23 -4.55 21.20 3.70
N SER A 24 -5.46 20.62 4.49
CA SER A 24 -6.00 21.25 5.70
C SER A 24 -4.89 21.55 6.70
N VAL A 25 -5.09 22.65 7.41
CA VAL A 25 -4.25 23.13 8.50
C VAL A 25 -5.22 23.29 9.68
N PRO A 26 -4.76 23.15 10.94
CA PRO A 26 -5.13 22.12 11.95
C PRO A 26 -6.53 21.45 11.86
N PRO A 27 -6.76 20.31 12.55
CA PRO A 27 -5.95 19.71 13.63
C PRO A 27 -4.72 18.92 13.15
N PHE A 28 -3.55 19.24 13.72
CA PHE A 28 -2.24 18.78 13.26
C PHE A 28 -1.80 17.42 13.82
N THR A 29 -2.35 17.03 14.97
CA THR A 29 -1.86 15.88 15.75
C THR A 29 -3.00 15.05 16.29
N LEU A 30 -2.69 13.81 16.66
CA LEU A 30 -3.64 12.94 17.37
C LEU A 30 -3.81 13.42 18.81
N GLY A 31 -5.04 13.42 19.31
CA GLY A 31 -5.38 13.85 20.67
C GLY A 31 -6.88 13.91 20.88
N TYR A 32 -7.32 14.41 22.04
CA TYR A 32 -8.75 14.67 22.27
C TYR A 32 -9.29 15.58 21.15
N PRO A 33 -10.46 15.30 20.56
CA PRO A 33 -11.02 16.16 19.53
C PRO A 33 -11.08 17.62 20.00
N GLY A 34 -10.55 18.53 19.19
CA GLY A 34 -10.43 19.94 19.53
C GLY A 34 -9.97 20.79 18.35
N THR A 35 -9.56 22.03 18.62
CA THR A 35 -9.09 22.97 17.58
C THR A 35 -7.71 22.61 17.02
N LEU A 36 -6.88 21.89 17.79
CA LEU A 36 -5.50 21.56 17.43
C LEU A 36 -5.27 20.06 17.23
N THR A 37 -6.17 19.22 17.75
CA THR A 37 -6.03 17.76 17.84
C THR A 37 -7.27 17.03 17.36
N GLN A 38 -7.09 15.80 16.83
CA GLN A 38 -8.17 14.95 16.33
C GLN A 38 -8.02 13.49 16.76
N SER A 39 -9.13 12.75 16.78
CA SER A 39 -9.12 11.31 17.03
C SER A 39 -10.32 10.62 16.39
N SER A 40 -10.08 9.57 15.61
CA SER A 40 -11.13 8.76 15.00
C SER A 40 -11.78 7.76 15.96
N TYR A 41 -11.30 7.65 17.20
CA TYR A 41 -12.01 6.96 18.30
C TYR A 41 -13.25 7.74 18.75
N TYR A 42 -13.31 9.03 18.41
CA TYR A 42 -14.41 9.93 18.73
C TYR A 42 -15.00 10.58 17.47
N PRO A 43 -15.61 9.80 16.55
CA PRO A 43 -16.11 10.33 15.30
C PRO A 43 -17.36 11.21 15.50
N GLY A 44 -17.60 12.13 14.57
CA GLY A 44 -18.80 12.97 14.56
C GLY A 44 -18.59 14.30 15.29
N GLU A 45 -19.59 14.70 16.09
CA GLU A 45 -19.56 15.96 16.83
C GLU A 45 -18.49 15.97 17.93
N LEU A 46 -18.04 17.17 18.31
CA LEU A 46 -17.06 17.37 19.36
C LEU A 46 -17.57 16.82 20.69
N ILE A 47 -16.83 15.86 21.25
CA ILE A 47 -17.12 15.22 22.54
C ILE A 47 -16.11 15.67 23.59
N THR A 48 -16.58 15.95 24.81
CA THR A 48 -15.71 16.41 25.91
C THR A 48 -15.14 15.26 26.73
N LYS A 49 -14.09 15.54 27.51
CA LYS A 49 -13.50 14.54 28.43
C LYS A 49 -14.49 14.09 29.49
N GLU A 50 -15.33 15.01 29.98
CA GLU A 50 -16.36 14.76 30.98
C GLU A 50 -17.44 13.83 30.42
N GLU A 51 -17.87 14.05 29.17
CA GLU A 51 -18.80 13.17 28.47
C GLU A 51 -18.22 11.76 28.29
N ILE A 52 -16.95 11.65 27.84
CA ILE A 52 -16.24 10.36 27.71
C ILE A 52 -16.19 9.62 29.06
N ALA A 53 -15.90 10.33 30.15
CA ALA A 53 -15.86 9.77 31.49
C ALA A 53 -17.24 9.26 31.96
N LEU A 54 -18.31 10.00 31.66
CA LEU A 54 -19.68 9.57 31.96
C LEU A 54 -20.06 8.31 31.16
N ILE A 55 -19.74 8.27 29.86
CA ILE A 55 -20.01 7.11 29.00
C ILE A 55 -19.25 5.87 29.51
N SER A 56 -18.01 6.05 29.96
CA SER A 56 -17.21 4.97 30.54
C SER A 56 -17.87 4.38 31.81
N ARG A 57 -18.58 5.19 32.61
CA ARG A 57 -19.38 4.69 33.74
C ARG A 57 -20.56 3.85 33.28
N HIS A 58 -21.27 4.27 32.22
CA HIS A 58 -22.34 3.46 31.63
C HIS A 58 -21.83 2.11 31.13
N MET A 59 -20.69 2.08 30.47
CA MET A 59 -20.07 0.83 30.01
C MET A 59 -19.70 -0.08 31.20
N SER A 60 -19.08 0.50 32.24
CA SER A 60 -18.65 -0.24 33.43
C SER A 60 -19.82 -0.89 34.20
N VAL A 61 -20.95 -0.19 34.39
CA VAL A 61 -22.16 -0.76 35.04
C VAL A 61 -22.69 -1.98 34.29
N HIS A 62 -22.51 -2.01 32.96
CA HIS A 62 -22.95 -3.11 32.10
C HIS A 62 -21.84 -4.13 31.80
N SER A 63 -20.70 -4.05 32.49
CA SER A 63 -19.52 -4.92 32.27
C SER A 63 -19.01 -4.91 30.82
N ILE A 64 -19.13 -3.77 30.14
CA ILE A 64 -18.62 -3.57 28.78
C ILE A 64 -17.21 -3.00 28.88
N LEU A 65 -16.29 -3.69 28.23
CA LEU A 65 -14.88 -3.33 28.16
C LEU A 65 -14.62 -2.35 26.99
N PRO A 66 -13.76 -1.34 27.16
CA PRO A 66 -13.58 -0.27 26.18
C PRO A 66 -12.72 -0.59 24.95
N GLU A 67 -11.89 -1.63 25.00
CA GLU A 67 -10.77 -1.86 24.08
C GLU A 67 -11.20 -1.95 22.60
N ASN A 68 -12.34 -2.57 22.31
CA ASN A 68 -12.88 -2.73 20.95
C ASN A 68 -14.02 -1.74 20.62
N THR A 69 -14.00 -0.54 21.22
CA THR A 69 -15.08 0.43 21.07
C THR A 69 -14.63 1.80 20.53
N ARG A 70 -15.56 2.50 19.88
CA ARG A 70 -15.48 3.93 19.58
C ARG A 70 -16.71 4.65 20.14
N VAL A 71 -16.66 5.97 20.27
CA VAL A 71 -17.77 6.73 20.87
C VAL A 71 -18.12 7.93 20.02
N ARG A 72 -19.40 8.10 19.68
CA ARG A 72 -19.87 9.30 19.00
C ARG A 72 -20.99 9.99 19.75
N LYS A 73 -20.99 11.31 19.69
CA LYS A 73 -22.10 12.15 20.12
C LYS A 73 -23.13 12.23 19.00
N VAL A 74 -24.40 11.96 19.33
CA VAL A 74 -25.54 12.00 18.39
C VAL A 74 -26.59 13.04 18.76
N GLY A 75 -26.44 13.68 19.92
CA GLY A 75 -27.21 14.84 20.36
C GLY A 75 -26.65 15.38 21.68
N ASP A 76 -27.20 16.48 22.19
CA ASP A 76 -26.65 17.22 23.34
C ASP A 76 -26.37 16.34 24.58
N SER A 77 -27.23 15.38 24.86
CA SER A 77 -27.11 14.41 25.97
C SER A 77 -27.25 12.96 25.52
N SER A 78 -27.01 12.66 24.23
CA SER A 78 -27.20 11.32 23.65
C SER A 78 -25.94 10.85 22.94
N PHE A 79 -25.49 9.65 23.30
CA PHE A 79 -24.21 9.10 22.86
C PHE A 79 -24.36 7.66 22.40
N GLU A 80 -23.49 7.26 21.48
CA GLU A 80 -23.40 5.88 21.01
C GLU A 80 -22.00 5.34 21.23
N VAL A 81 -21.94 4.13 21.78
CA VAL A 81 -20.74 3.31 21.88
C VAL A 81 -20.78 2.34 20.70
N LEU A 82 -19.93 2.55 19.71
CA LEU A 82 -19.79 1.69 18.55
C LEU A 82 -18.90 0.51 18.94
N GLN A 83 -19.43 -0.71 18.92
CA GLN A 83 -18.70 -1.93 19.27
C GLN A 83 -18.27 -2.65 17.99
N ALA A 84 -16.98 -2.97 17.90
CA ALA A 84 -16.45 -3.71 16.78
C ALA A 84 -16.94 -5.16 16.80
N SER A 85 -17.77 -5.54 15.82
CA SER A 85 -18.33 -6.89 15.69
C SER A 85 -18.95 -7.12 14.31
N THR A 86 -19.31 -8.36 14.00
CA THR A 86 -20.10 -8.69 12.79
C THR A 86 -21.62 -8.69 13.07
N VAL A 87 -22.04 -8.34 14.29
CA VAL A 87 -23.47 -8.28 14.66
C VAL A 87 -24.12 -7.06 14.00
N SER A 88 -25.32 -7.24 13.45
CA SER A 88 -26.06 -6.14 12.81
C SER A 88 -26.31 -4.97 13.79
N PRO A 89 -26.12 -3.71 13.35
CA PRO A 89 -26.40 -2.52 14.17
C PRO A 89 -27.86 -2.43 14.64
N ASP A 90 -28.80 -3.16 14.03
CA ASP A 90 -30.19 -3.26 14.47
C ASP A 90 -30.35 -3.87 15.87
N GLN A 91 -29.33 -4.58 16.36
CA GLN A 91 -29.30 -5.15 17.71
C GLN A 91 -28.79 -4.15 18.78
N ALA A 92 -28.78 -2.87 18.46
CA ALA A 92 -28.36 -1.83 19.40
C ALA A 92 -29.19 -1.84 20.69
N LYS A 93 -28.53 -1.67 21.84
CA LYS A 93 -29.16 -1.72 23.18
C LYS A 93 -28.84 -0.48 24.00
N SER A 94 -29.82 0.02 24.74
CA SER A 94 -29.62 1.16 25.66
C SER A 94 -28.89 0.71 26.92
N LEU A 95 -27.86 1.47 27.32
CA LEU A 95 -27.10 1.25 28.54
C LEU A 95 -27.66 2.16 29.64
N TYR A 96 -28.65 1.64 30.38
CA TYR A 96 -29.32 2.40 31.44
C TYR A 96 -28.46 2.50 32.71
N VAL A 97 -28.32 3.72 33.24
CA VAL A 97 -27.72 4.00 34.55
C VAL A 97 -28.68 4.93 35.31
N VAL A 98 -28.94 4.60 36.57
CA VAL A 98 -29.83 5.37 37.45
C VAL A 98 -29.28 6.78 37.64
N ASP A 99 -30.15 7.79 37.54
CA ASP A 99 -29.85 9.22 37.73
C ASP A 99 -28.75 9.79 36.82
N SER A 100 -28.51 9.17 35.65
CA SER A 100 -27.54 9.70 34.69
C SER A 100 -28.10 10.89 33.91
N PRO A 101 -27.31 11.98 33.72
CA PRO A 101 -27.70 13.11 32.88
C PRO A 101 -27.60 12.83 31.38
N ILE A 102 -27.14 11.63 30.97
CA ILE A 102 -26.91 11.25 29.57
C ILE A 102 -27.60 9.94 29.20
N SER A 103 -27.97 9.81 27.93
CA SER A 103 -28.44 8.57 27.31
C SER A 103 -27.31 7.95 26.51
N VAL A 104 -27.05 6.65 26.71
CA VAL A 104 -26.00 5.90 26.02
C VAL A 104 -26.58 4.66 25.37
N ARG A 105 -26.25 4.42 24.11
CA ARG A 105 -26.62 3.21 23.36
C ARG A 105 -25.39 2.47 22.88
N LEU A 106 -25.32 1.16 23.11
CA LEU A 106 -24.32 0.29 22.50
C LEU A 106 -24.81 -0.13 21.12
N VAL A 107 -24.03 0.17 20.09
CA VAL A 107 -24.34 -0.13 18.68
C VAL A 107 -23.28 -1.10 18.16
N PRO A 108 -23.62 -2.37 17.91
CA PRO A 108 -22.69 -3.33 17.32
C PRO A 108 -22.49 -3.08 15.82
N GLY A 109 -21.56 -3.81 15.19
CA GLY A 109 -21.38 -3.78 13.74
C GLY A 109 -20.30 -2.81 13.25
N ASP A 110 -19.52 -2.21 14.16
CA ASP A 110 -18.39 -1.38 13.73
C ASP A 110 -17.34 -2.27 13.05
N TYR A 111 -16.84 -1.86 11.89
CA TYR A 111 -15.91 -2.64 11.06
C TYR A 111 -16.39 -4.04 10.63
N ALA A 112 -17.72 -4.28 10.59
CA ALA A 112 -18.29 -5.61 10.34
C ALA A 112 -17.73 -6.31 9.09
N ALA A 113 -17.62 -5.61 7.95
CA ALA A 113 -17.12 -6.18 6.70
C ALA A 113 -15.65 -6.65 6.80
N ASP A 114 -14.81 -5.87 7.49
CA ASP A 114 -13.41 -6.20 7.70
C ASP A 114 -13.28 -7.38 8.68
N LEU A 115 -14.03 -7.37 9.78
CA LEU A 115 -14.05 -8.45 10.77
C LEU A 115 -14.61 -9.77 10.20
N GLU A 116 -15.60 -9.72 9.31
CA GLU A 116 -16.08 -10.91 8.58
C GLU A 116 -14.96 -11.53 7.75
N ASN A 117 -14.14 -10.70 7.09
CA ASN A 117 -12.99 -11.18 6.33
C ASN A 117 -11.91 -11.75 7.26
N VAL A 118 -11.64 -11.12 8.40
CA VAL A 118 -10.71 -11.64 9.43
C VAL A 118 -11.18 -13.01 9.91
N CYS A 119 -12.43 -13.13 10.36
CA CYS A 119 -13.02 -14.39 10.84
C CYS A 119 -12.96 -15.50 9.79
N ARG A 120 -13.22 -15.18 8.52
CA ARG A 120 -13.13 -16.15 7.42
C ARG A 120 -11.71 -16.70 7.24
N ASN A 121 -10.69 -15.86 7.38
CA ASN A 121 -9.30 -16.28 7.26
C ASN A 121 -8.82 -17.04 8.51
N LEU A 122 -9.23 -16.62 9.71
CA LEU A 122 -8.95 -17.34 10.95
C LEU A 122 -9.59 -18.74 10.96
N ALA A 123 -10.81 -18.87 10.43
CA ALA A 123 -11.48 -20.17 10.31
C ALA A 123 -10.69 -21.13 9.42
N LYS A 124 -10.17 -20.64 8.28
CA LYS A 124 -9.25 -21.41 7.43
C LYS A 124 -7.95 -21.74 8.14
N ALA A 125 -7.36 -20.79 8.87
CA ALA A 125 -6.13 -21.02 9.62
C ALA A 125 -6.30 -22.11 10.69
N ALA A 126 -7.48 -22.19 11.33
CA ALA A 126 -7.78 -23.22 12.31
C ALA A 126 -7.75 -24.66 11.72
N GLU A 127 -7.98 -24.84 10.41
CA GLU A 127 -7.81 -26.13 9.73
C GLU A 127 -6.35 -26.62 9.76
N TYR A 128 -5.40 -25.69 9.84
CA TYR A 128 -3.95 -25.95 9.85
C TYR A 128 -3.31 -25.80 11.24
N ALA A 129 -4.12 -25.66 12.30
CA ALA A 129 -3.64 -25.57 13.68
C ALA A 129 -2.74 -26.76 14.04
N ALA A 130 -1.57 -26.50 14.64
CA ALA A 130 -0.60 -27.54 14.96
C ALA A 130 -1.03 -28.41 16.15
N ASN A 131 -1.94 -27.91 16.98
CA ASN A 131 -2.47 -28.59 18.15
C ASN A 131 -3.88 -28.07 18.50
N GLU A 132 -4.56 -28.74 19.44
CA GLU A 132 -5.91 -28.36 19.86
C GLU A 132 -5.97 -27.04 20.64
N ILE A 133 -4.86 -26.63 21.28
CA ILE A 133 -4.77 -25.33 21.97
C ILE A 133 -4.87 -24.20 20.94
N GLN A 134 -4.15 -24.32 19.82
CA GLN A 134 -4.21 -23.40 18.69
C GLN A 134 -5.61 -23.33 18.07
N ARG A 135 -6.20 -24.50 17.78
CA ARG A 135 -7.57 -24.57 17.27
C ARG A 135 -8.56 -23.85 18.21
N LYS A 136 -8.39 -24.03 19.52
CA LYS A 136 -9.24 -23.44 20.53
C LYS A 136 -9.12 -21.92 20.57
N PHE A 137 -7.92 -21.36 20.74
CA PHE A 137 -7.80 -19.88 20.84
C PHE A 137 -8.19 -19.18 19.53
N LEU A 138 -7.97 -19.81 18.36
CA LEU A 138 -8.44 -19.27 17.08
C LEU A 138 -9.97 -19.22 17.01
N THR A 139 -10.65 -20.22 17.59
CA THR A 139 -12.11 -20.23 17.68
C THR A 139 -12.61 -19.14 18.63
N GLU A 140 -11.94 -18.95 19.76
CA GLU A 140 -12.26 -17.89 20.74
C GLU A 140 -12.02 -16.47 20.16
N TYR A 141 -11.00 -16.28 19.30
CA TYR A 141 -10.84 -15.05 18.51
C TYR A 141 -12.02 -14.80 17.58
N ILE A 142 -12.43 -15.83 16.82
CA ILE A 142 -13.56 -15.72 15.89
C ILE A 142 -14.84 -15.36 16.66
N GLU A 143 -15.09 -16.00 17.80
CA GLU A 143 -16.23 -15.68 18.66
C GLU A 143 -16.19 -14.21 19.12
N SER A 144 -15.03 -13.73 19.57
CA SER A 144 -14.88 -12.34 19.99
C SER A 144 -15.15 -11.35 18.86
N PHE A 145 -14.58 -11.57 17.66
CA PHE A 145 -14.78 -10.66 16.53
C PHE A 145 -16.18 -10.75 15.93
N GLN A 146 -16.84 -11.90 16.03
CA GLN A 146 -18.23 -12.02 15.60
C GLN A 146 -19.17 -11.29 16.55
N THR A 147 -19.02 -11.48 17.86
CA THR A 147 -19.96 -11.01 18.88
C THR A 147 -19.64 -9.61 19.42
N GLY A 148 -18.37 -9.21 19.36
CA GLY A 148 -17.82 -8.05 20.07
C GLY A 148 -17.50 -8.31 21.55
N ASP A 149 -17.64 -9.55 22.04
CA ASP A 149 -17.37 -9.91 23.44
C ASP A 149 -15.85 -10.00 23.71
N LEU A 150 -15.38 -9.13 24.59
CA LEU A 150 -13.98 -9.10 25.02
C LEU A 150 -13.68 -10.16 26.10
N GLU A 151 -14.67 -10.78 26.73
CA GLU A 151 -14.39 -11.93 27.61
C GLU A 151 -14.01 -13.17 26.77
N ALA A 152 -14.65 -13.39 25.61
CA ALA A 152 -14.19 -14.37 24.63
C ALA A 152 -12.74 -14.08 24.17
N TYR A 153 -12.40 -12.80 23.95
CA TYR A 153 -11.01 -12.41 23.67
C TYR A 153 -10.08 -12.75 24.83
N ARG A 154 -10.43 -12.41 26.07
CA ARG A 154 -9.60 -12.75 27.24
C ARG A 154 -9.43 -14.26 27.40
N ASN A 155 -10.46 -15.05 27.12
CA ASN A 155 -10.36 -16.51 27.10
C ASN A 155 -9.37 -17.01 26.04
N SER A 156 -9.41 -16.45 24.83
CA SER A 156 -8.43 -16.74 23.78
C SER A 156 -7.00 -16.47 24.23
N GLN A 157 -6.76 -15.36 24.94
CA GLN A 157 -5.44 -15.01 25.47
C GLN A 157 -4.99 -15.98 26.57
N ARG A 158 -5.89 -16.36 27.48
CA ARG A 158 -5.61 -17.39 28.51
C ARG A 158 -5.24 -18.73 27.86
N THR A 159 -5.93 -19.13 26.79
CA THR A 159 -5.62 -20.35 26.03
C THR A 159 -4.29 -20.21 25.27
N TRP A 160 -4.04 -19.07 24.62
CA TRP A 160 -2.84 -18.78 23.84
C TRP A 160 -1.55 -18.81 24.68
N VAL A 161 -1.58 -18.27 25.90
CA VAL A 161 -0.42 -18.28 26.82
C VAL A 161 0.02 -19.70 27.20
N ILE A 162 -0.89 -20.68 27.13
CA ILE A 162 -0.61 -22.09 27.44
C ILE A 162 0.10 -22.78 26.25
N ASP A 163 -0.05 -22.29 25.01
CA ASP A 163 0.65 -22.82 23.84
C ASP A 163 2.15 -22.43 23.87
N LYS A 164 2.98 -23.26 24.51
CA LYS A 164 4.40 -22.98 24.70
C LYS A 164 5.23 -23.35 23.46
N ALA A 165 6.13 -22.45 23.06
CA ALA A 165 7.08 -22.62 21.97
C ALA A 165 6.48 -23.08 20.63
N PRO A 166 5.42 -22.40 20.12
CA PRO A 166 4.88 -22.73 18.80
C PRO A 166 5.90 -22.40 17.70
N LYS A 167 5.92 -23.20 16.64
CA LYS A 167 6.76 -22.90 15.46
C LYS A 167 6.31 -21.62 14.75
N VAL A 168 5.00 -21.38 14.74
CA VAL A 168 4.38 -20.18 14.19
C VAL A 168 3.63 -19.51 15.33
N GLU A 169 4.12 -18.35 15.74
CA GLU A 169 3.50 -17.50 16.76
C GLU A 169 2.61 -16.46 16.10
N ASN A 170 1.53 -16.07 16.77
CA ASN A 170 0.63 -15.05 16.26
C ASN A 170 -0.04 -14.23 17.37
N ILE A 171 -0.41 -13.01 17.03
CA ILE A 171 -1.25 -12.14 17.87
C ILE A 171 -2.22 -11.41 16.94
N PHE A 172 -3.51 -11.39 17.29
CA PHE A 172 -4.55 -10.67 16.53
C PHE A 172 -5.57 -10.06 17.48
N GLY A 173 -5.96 -8.80 17.25
CA GLY A 173 -7.08 -8.19 17.96
C GLY A 173 -6.92 -6.71 18.23
N PHE A 174 -7.80 -6.19 19.08
CA PHE A 174 -7.70 -4.83 19.62
C PHE A 174 -6.84 -4.90 20.87
N VAL A 175 -5.56 -4.51 20.78
CA VAL A 175 -4.63 -4.74 21.87
C VAL A 175 -4.14 -3.48 22.55
N GLU A 176 -3.49 -2.59 21.80
CA GLU A 176 -2.75 -1.50 22.41
C GLU A 176 -3.48 -0.15 22.37
N PRO A 177 -3.67 0.55 23.51
CA PRO A 177 -4.46 1.77 23.56
C PRO A 177 -3.68 3.06 23.33
N TYR A 178 -2.44 3.00 22.82
CA TYR A 178 -1.53 4.16 22.74
C TYR A 178 -2.07 5.34 21.92
N ARG A 179 -2.91 5.10 20.92
CA ARG A 179 -3.44 6.13 20.01
C ARG A 179 -4.78 6.71 20.45
N ASP A 180 -5.46 6.09 21.42
CA ASP A 180 -6.62 6.69 22.07
C ASP A 180 -6.14 7.75 23.08
N PRO A 181 -6.54 9.02 22.95
CA PRO A 181 -6.16 10.04 23.93
C PRO A 181 -6.73 9.79 25.34
N ALA A 182 -7.76 8.95 25.49
CA ALA A 182 -8.21 8.46 26.80
C ALA A 182 -7.42 7.25 27.31
N GLY A 183 -6.62 6.60 26.45
CA GLY A 183 -5.76 5.48 26.80
C GLY A 183 -6.51 4.21 27.18
N VAL A 184 -7.75 4.02 26.71
CA VAL A 184 -8.59 2.85 27.07
C VAL A 184 -9.15 2.08 25.87
N ARG A 185 -9.15 2.67 24.67
CA ARG A 185 -9.56 2.02 23.42
C ARG A 185 -8.33 1.59 22.65
N ALA A 186 -8.32 0.35 22.19
CA ALA A 186 -7.17 -0.26 21.56
C ALA A 186 -7.20 -0.14 20.03
N GLU A 187 -6.02 -0.12 19.42
CA GLU A 187 -5.85 -0.24 17.96
C GLU A 187 -5.92 -1.71 17.56
N PHE A 188 -6.49 -1.98 16.38
CA PHE A 188 -6.50 -3.34 15.82
C PHE A 188 -5.13 -3.67 15.21
N GLU A 189 -4.60 -4.84 15.55
CA GLU A 189 -3.29 -5.31 15.14
C GLU A 189 -3.29 -6.81 14.81
N GLY A 190 -2.26 -7.21 14.07
CA GLY A 190 -2.06 -8.57 13.62
C GLY A 190 -0.59 -8.84 13.38
N LEU A 191 -0.11 -9.97 13.92
CA LEU A 191 1.26 -10.44 13.82
C LEU A 191 1.26 -11.93 13.52
N VAL A 192 2.11 -12.34 12.57
CA VAL A 192 2.46 -13.74 12.32
C VAL A 192 3.96 -13.84 12.21
N ALA A 193 4.54 -14.76 12.97
CA ALA A 193 5.98 -14.89 13.07
C ALA A 193 6.43 -16.33 13.24
N ILE A 194 7.67 -16.61 12.84
CA ILE A 194 8.30 -17.92 12.99
C ILE A 194 9.28 -17.85 14.15
N ALA A 195 9.20 -18.80 15.06
CA ALA A 195 10.16 -18.91 16.16
C ALA A 195 11.54 -19.36 15.64
N ASP A 196 12.60 -18.67 16.05
CA ASP A 196 13.98 -19.12 15.82
C ASP A 196 14.36 -20.15 16.89
N ALA A 197 14.67 -21.37 16.46
CA ALA A 197 14.91 -22.50 17.38
C ALA A 197 16.22 -22.36 18.16
N ASP A 198 17.27 -21.78 17.55
CA ASP A 198 18.59 -21.67 18.16
C ASP A 198 18.62 -20.51 19.17
N GLU A 199 18.05 -19.35 18.81
CA GLU A 199 17.89 -18.24 19.75
C GLU A 199 16.96 -18.63 20.90
N THR A 200 15.83 -19.27 20.62
CA THR A 200 14.90 -19.73 21.66
C THR A 200 15.55 -20.70 22.64
N LYS A 201 16.48 -21.55 22.18
CA LYS A 201 17.24 -22.44 23.07
C LYS A 201 18.13 -21.69 24.05
N LEU A 202 18.79 -20.61 23.62
CA LEU A 202 19.58 -19.75 24.50
C LEU A 202 18.70 -19.05 25.54
N LEU A 203 17.52 -18.58 25.11
CA LEU A 203 16.54 -17.95 26.00
C LEU A 203 16.02 -18.93 27.05
N LEU A 204 15.75 -20.19 26.68
CA LEU A 204 15.38 -21.24 27.64
C LEU A 204 16.50 -21.51 28.66
N LYS A 205 17.76 -21.53 28.21
CA LYS A 205 18.92 -21.68 29.12
C LYS A 205 19.03 -20.51 30.10
N LEU A 206 18.71 -19.29 29.65
CA LEU A 206 18.62 -18.12 30.54
C LEU A 206 17.47 -18.28 31.55
N VAL A 207 16.29 -18.71 31.09
CA VAL A 207 15.12 -18.99 31.93
C VAL A 207 15.47 -19.98 33.04
N GLU A 208 16.11 -21.10 32.72
CA GLU A 208 16.57 -22.12 33.66
C GLU A 208 17.55 -21.56 34.73
N ASN A 209 18.29 -20.49 34.40
CA ASN A 209 19.25 -19.86 35.28
C ASN A 209 18.73 -18.56 35.94
N SER A 210 17.46 -18.19 35.75
CA SER A 210 16.90 -16.91 36.23
C SER A 210 17.12 -16.70 37.73
N ASP A 211 16.85 -17.72 38.53
CA ASP A 211 17.00 -17.71 39.99
C ASP A 211 18.43 -17.33 40.42
N LYS A 212 19.45 -17.71 39.63
CA LYS A 212 20.86 -17.36 39.89
C LYS A 212 21.11 -15.86 39.71
N PHE A 213 20.56 -15.27 38.65
CA PHE A 213 20.77 -13.85 38.33
C PHE A 213 19.87 -12.92 39.15
N ILE A 214 18.67 -13.38 39.55
CA ILE A 214 17.82 -12.64 40.49
C ILE A 214 18.53 -12.43 41.84
N ARG A 215 19.33 -13.40 42.31
CA ARG A 215 20.17 -13.27 43.52
C ARG A 215 21.28 -12.21 43.41
N ARG A 216 21.50 -11.64 42.22
CA ARG A 216 22.50 -10.57 41.98
C ARG A 216 21.86 -9.19 41.93
N LEU A 217 20.53 -9.10 41.91
CA LEU A 217 19.80 -7.82 41.87
C LEU A 217 19.94 -7.06 43.20
N PRO A 218 19.81 -5.72 43.21
CA PRO A 218 20.20 -4.91 44.35
C PRO A 218 19.31 -5.07 45.60
N TRP A 219 18.15 -5.75 45.48
CA TRP A 219 17.28 -6.11 46.61
C TRP A 219 17.52 -7.52 47.16
N ALA A 220 18.46 -8.27 46.59
CA ALA A 220 18.81 -9.60 47.07
C ALA A 220 19.34 -9.56 48.51
N SER A 221 18.94 -10.54 49.32
CA SER A 221 19.41 -10.71 50.70
C SER A 221 19.51 -12.21 51.02
N THR A 222 20.02 -12.57 52.21
CA THR A 222 20.16 -13.98 52.64
C THR A 222 18.83 -14.73 52.75
N GLU A 223 17.71 -14.00 52.80
CA GLU A 223 16.38 -14.56 52.89
C GLU A 223 15.84 -14.99 51.52
N ASN A 224 14.76 -15.77 51.52
CA ASN A 224 14.12 -16.25 50.30
C ASN A 224 15.13 -16.92 49.32
N ASN A 225 15.98 -17.81 49.85
CA ASN A 225 17.02 -18.49 49.08
C ASN A 225 17.96 -17.54 48.30
N GLY A 226 18.32 -16.41 48.91
CA GLY A 226 19.21 -15.43 48.30
C GLY A 226 18.52 -14.34 47.46
N LYS A 227 17.21 -14.43 47.23
CA LYS A 227 16.47 -13.49 46.36
C LYS A 227 15.93 -12.27 47.12
N GLY A 228 15.92 -12.33 48.45
CA GLY A 228 15.35 -11.29 49.30
C GLY A 228 13.84 -11.33 49.42
N LEU A 229 13.32 -10.62 50.43
CA LEU A 229 11.90 -10.63 50.81
C LEU A 229 10.99 -9.85 49.85
N PHE A 230 11.55 -8.93 49.06
CA PHE A 230 10.84 -8.16 48.02
C PHE A 230 10.75 -8.88 46.68
N GLU A 231 11.04 -10.18 46.67
CA GLU A 231 10.95 -11.06 45.51
C GLU A 231 10.02 -12.25 45.79
N LYS A 232 9.42 -12.81 44.75
CA LYS A 232 8.59 -14.02 44.84
C LYS A 232 9.45 -15.23 45.21
N SER A 233 8.89 -16.15 45.99
CA SER A 233 9.60 -17.37 46.40
C SER A 233 9.86 -18.31 45.23
N LEU A 234 8.83 -18.51 44.40
CA LEU A 234 8.95 -19.14 43.09
C LEU A 234 8.98 -18.06 42.01
N PHE A 235 10.03 -18.07 41.19
CA PHE A 235 10.03 -17.29 39.96
C PHE A 235 9.21 -18.05 38.92
N ASP A 236 8.19 -17.41 38.37
CA ASP A 236 7.36 -17.97 37.31
C ASP A 236 7.78 -17.31 36.00
N PRO A 237 8.64 -17.96 35.18
CA PRO A 237 9.15 -17.35 33.98
C PRO A 237 8.02 -17.19 32.94
N PRO A 238 7.94 -16.04 32.25
CA PRO A 238 7.06 -15.91 31.09
C PRO A 238 7.41 -16.93 30.00
N GLY A 239 6.44 -17.26 29.15
CA GLY A 239 6.74 -17.95 27.90
C GLY A 239 7.65 -17.06 27.07
N PHE A 240 8.83 -17.53 26.68
CA PHE A 240 9.83 -16.68 26.04
C PHE A 240 10.24 -17.27 24.69
N SER A 241 10.17 -16.48 23.62
CA SER A 241 10.56 -16.94 22.27
C SER A 241 11.10 -15.78 21.43
N SER A 242 12.17 -16.05 20.69
CA SER A 242 12.63 -15.14 19.64
C SER A 242 11.90 -15.47 18.35
N ILE A 243 11.38 -14.45 17.67
CA ILE A 243 10.55 -14.59 16.50
C ILE A 243 11.04 -13.72 15.35
N HIS A 244 10.87 -14.22 14.13
CA HIS A 244 11.06 -13.48 12.89
C HIS A 244 9.71 -13.21 12.26
N VAL A 245 9.36 -11.93 12.15
CA VAL A 245 8.03 -11.50 11.69
C VAL A 245 7.97 -11.35 10.18
N PHE A 246 6.86 -11.81 9.58
CA PHE A 246 6.51 -11.59 8.17
C PHE A 246 5.59 -10.39 7.95
N VAL A 247 4.64 -10.15 8.86
CA VAL A 247 3.66 -9.05 8.84
C VAL A 247 3.49 -8.53 10.28
N PHE A 248 3.60 -7.21 10.50
CA PHE A 248 3.72 -6.62 11.84
C PHE A 248 2.77 -5.45 12.12
N MET A 249 2.18 -5.45 13.33
CA MET A 249 1.92 -4.29 14.22
C MET A 249 2.11 -4.72 15.71
N TYR A 250 2.51 -3.75 16.56
CA TYR A 250 3.15 -3.84 17.92
C TYR A 250 2.39 -4.58 19.01
N ASN A 251 3.02 -5.12 20.09
CA ASN A 251 2.28 -5.57 21.29
C ASN A 251 3.13 -5.93 22.56
N ASP A 252 2.61 -5.65 23.77
CA ASP A 252 2.78 -6.42 25.03
C ASP A 252 1.40 -6.77 25.67
N ILE A 253 1.17 -8.03 26.08
CA ILE A 253 -0.03 -8.46 26.83
C ILE A 253 0.37 -9.21 28.11
N ARG A 254 -0.10 -8.73 29.27
CA ARG A 254 0.01 -9.44 30.56
C ARG A 254 -1.36 -9.84 31.11
N GLN A 255 -1.51 -11.08 31.57
CA GLN A 255 -2.74 -11.61 32.19
C GLN A 255 -2.44 -12.58 33.36
N ASP A 256 -3.46 -12.84 34.19
CA ASP A 256 -3.39 -13.56 35.48
C ASP A 256 -2.98 -15.06 35.40
N VAL A 257 -3.02 -15.67 34.21
CA VAL A 257 -2.66 -17.09 33.98
C VAL A 257 -1.17 -17.27 33.60
N GLY A 258 -0.51 -16.16 33.25
CA GLY A 258 0.84 -16.10 32.69
C GLY A 258 0.89 -15.11 31.52
N PHE A 259 2.08 -14.88 30.98
CA PHE A 259 2.28 -14.01 29.81
C PHE A 259 3.36 -14.58 28.88
N LYS A 260 3.40 -14.08 27.66
CA LYS A 260 4.42 -14.43 26.65
C LYS A 260 5.21 -13.19 26.28
N ASN A 261 6.52 -13.29 26.36
CA ASN A 261 7.46 -12.29 25.88
C ASN A 261 7.99 -12.72 24.52
N VAL A 262 7.99 -11.76 23.60
CA VAL A 262 8.24 -12.02 22.19
C VAL A 262 9.29 -11.03 21.69
N ILE A 263 10.46 -11.54 21.29
CA ILE A 263 11.55 -10.72 20.75
C ILE A 263 11.51 -10.76 19.23
N ILE A 264 11.32 -9.60 18.58
CA ILE A 264 11.26 -9.51 17.11
C ILE A 264 12.66 -9.27 16.56
N ALA A 265 13.46 -10.33 16.50
CA ALA A 265 14.90 -10.24 16.23
C ALA A 265 15.22 -9.59 14.87
N ASN A 266 14.51 -9.97 13.80
CA ASN A 266 14.75 -9.42 12.46
C ASN A 266 14.52 -7.90 12.37
N ARG A 267 13.54 -7.37 13.11
CA ARG A 267 13.31 -5.93 13.22
C ARG A 267 14.45 -5.24 13.98
N MET A 268 14.89 -5.83 15.10
CA MET A 268 15.98 -5.27 15.89
C MET A 268 17.29 -5.23 15.11
N VAL A 269 17.56 -6.23 14.25
CA VAL A 269 18.69 -6.22 13.32
C VAL A 269 18.58 -5.03 12.35
N ALA A 270 17.41 -4.83 11.73
CA ALA A 270 17.19 -3.73 10.79
C ALA A 270 17.37 -2.35 11.45
N GLU A 271 16.81 -2.15 12.66
CA GLU A 271 16.95 -0.90 13.42
C GLU A 271 18.38 -0.65 13.95
N SER A 272 19.11 -1.73 14.25
CA SER A 272 20.48 -1.64 14.72
C SER A 272 21.46 -1.31 13.59
N THR A 273 21.19 -1.79 12.37
CA THR A 273 22.04 -1.57 11.19
C THR A 273 21.74 -0.25 10.48
N ALA A 274 20.57 0.35 10.69
CA ALA A 274 20.23 1.65 10.13
C ALA A 274 21.18 2.76 10.62
N MET A 275 21.78 3.52 9.69
CA MET A 275 22.75 4.60 9.95
C MET A 275 22.13 5.85 10.61
N GLN A 276 21.62 5.71 11.84
CA GLN A 276 20.86 6.75 12.53
C GLN A 276 21.23 6.84 14.03
N TRP A 277 22.37 7.45 14.35
CA TRP A 277 22.82 7.74 15.73
C TRP A 277 23.42 9.16 15.82
N PRO A 278 22.58 10.21 15.77
CA PRO A 278 23.05 11.59 15.69
C PRO A 278 23.84 12.08 16.91
N PHE A 279 23.88 11.31 18.00
CA PHE A 279 24.47 11.71 19.28
C PHE A 279 25.74 10.94 19.67
N ILE A 280 26.23 10.06 18.78
CA ILE A 280 27.50 9.36 18.98
C ILE A 280 28.62 10.18 18.35
N ASP A 281 29.77 10.26 19.03
CA ASP A 281 30.95 10.93 18.48
C ASP A 281 31.45 10.20 17.23
N ASP A 282 31.87 10.95 16.21
CA ASP A 282 32.31 10.40 14.92
C ASP A 282 33.42 9.34 15.07
N SER A 283 34.28 9.51 16.09
CA SER A 283 35.36 8.56 16.40
C SER A 283 34.89 7.23 17.00
N GLU A 284 33.65 7.15 17.49
CA GLU A 284 33.09 5.97 18.16
C GLU A 284 32.08 5.20 17.30
N VAL A 285 31.61 5.80 16.19
CA VAL A 285 30.54 5.26 15.34
C VAL A 285 30.78 3.81 14.91
N GLU A 286 31.98 3.48 14.43
CA GLU A 286 32.29 2.12 13.95
C GLU A 286 32.17 1.08 15.06
N MET A 287 32.73 1.38 16.24
CA MET A 287 32.62 0.50 17.41
C MET A 287 31.20 0.45 17.96
N PHE A 288 30.47 1.57 17.92
CA PHE A 288 29.07 1.61 18.35
C PHE A 288 28.21 0.70 17.46
N GLN A 289 28.31 0.85 16.13
CA GLN A 289 27.60 0.02 15.16
C GLN A 289 27.85 -1.47 15.36
N ARG A 290 29.12 -1.87 15.49
CA ARG A 290 29.52 -3.28 15.61
C ARG A 290 28.89 -3.98 16.81
N HIS A 291 28.69 -3.26 17.91
CA HIS A 291 28.21 -3.83 19.17
C HIS A 291 26.75 -3.48 19.49
N LYS A 292 26.12 -2.58 18.73
CA LYS A 292 24.76 -2.08 19.01
C LYS A 292 23.73 -3.19 19.07
N TYR A 293 23.63 -4.00 18.01
CA TYR A 293 22.65 -5.08 17.94
C TYR A 293 22.75 -6.07 19.11
N PRO A 294 23.91 -6.71 19.38
CA PRO A 294 23.99 -7.67 20.48
C PRO A 294 23.78 -7.00 21.85
N ALA A 295 24.26 -5.77 22.06
CA ALA A 295 24.01 -5.06 23.31
C ALA A 295 22.52 -4.75 23.51
N TYR A 296 21.84 -4.26 22.47
CA TYR A 296 20.42 -3.93 22.50
C TYR A 296 19.55 -5.18 22.63
N TYR A 297 19.84 -6.24 21.87
CA TYR A 297 19.13 -7.51 21.92
C TYR A 297 19.09 -8.09 23.33
N TRP A 298 20.27 -8.25 23.95
CA TRP A 298 20.34 -8.83 25.30
C TRP A 298 19.82 -7.88 26.38
N TRP A 299 19.95 -6.57 26.19
CA TRP A 299 19.32 -5.61 27.09
C TRP A 299 17.79 -5.76 27.11
N VAL A 300 17.14 -5.86 25.92
CA VAL A 300 15.69 -6.09 25.81
C VAL A 300 15.31 -7.48 26.33
N VAL A 301 16.08 -8.53 26.05
CA VAL A 301 15.78 -9.86 26.60
C VAL A 301 15.74 -9.85 28.13
N LEU A 302 16.70 -9.18 28.76
CA LEU A 302 16.76 -9.08 30.22
C LEU A 302 15.67 -8.16 30.78
N HIS A 303 15.36 -7.07 30.07
CA HIS A 303 14.22 -6.19 30.37
C HIS A 303 12.91 -6.99 30.46
N GLU A 304 12.63 -7.81 29.45
CA GLU A 304 11.39 -8.57 29.37
C GLU A 304 11.35 -9.72 30.40
N LEU A 305 12.42 -10.53 30.46
CA LEU A 305 12.44 -11.73 31.29
C LEU A 305 12.59 -11.40 32.78
N LEU A 306 13.62 -10.62 33.12
CA LEU A 306 14.00 -10.37 34.50
C LEU A 306 13.55 -8.99 34.98
N GLY A 307 13.38 -8.01 34.09
CA GLY A 307 12.80 -6.73 34.44
C GLY A 307 11.35 -6.90 34.88
N HIS A 308 10.44 -7.14 33.95
CA HIS A 308 9.02 -7.29 34.28
C HIS A 308 8.69 -8.54 35.11
N GLY A 309 9.45 -9.63 34.95
CA GLY A 309 9.24 -10.88 35.70
C GLY A 309 9.55 -10.81 37.20
N THR A 310 10.29 -9.80 37.67
CA THR A 310 10.73 -9.70 39.07
C THR A 310 9.88 -8.78 39.95
N GLY A 311 9.91 -9.07 41.25
CA GLY A 311 9.31 -8.28 42.30
C GLY A 311 8.01 -8.86 42.86
N LYS A 312 7.87 -8.68 44.18
CA LYS A 312 6.70 -9.10 44.96
C LYS A 312 5.99 -7.88 45.53
N MET A 313 4.74 -7.68 45.12
CA MET A 313 3.86 -6.71 45.77
C MET A 313 3.48 -7.18 47.17
N MET A 314 3.67 -6.32 48.17
CA MET A 314 3.25 -6.57 49.55
C MET A 314 1.77 -6.22 49.67
N ILE A 315 0.93 -7.22 49.91
CA ILE A 315 -0.53 -7.10 49.83
C ILE A 315 -1.14 -7.53 51.16
N GLU A 316 -2.06 -6.70 51.65
CA GLU A 316 -3.07 -7.07 52.65
C GLU A 316 -4.27 -7.68 51.92
N GLU A 317 -4.54 -8.94 52.23
CA GLU A 317 -5.66 -9.71 51.73
C GLU A 317 -6.92 -9.50 52.58
N PRO A 318 -8.12 -9.88 52.08
CA PRO A 318 -9.34 -9.83 52.89
C PRO A 318 -9.20 -10.60 54.21
N ALA A 319 -9.89 -10.16 55.25
CA ALA A 319 -9.81 -10.73 56.60
C ALA A 319 -8.46 -10.53 57.32
N ASN A 320 -7.69 -9.49 56.96
CA ASN A 320 -6.45 -9.07 57.64
C ASN A 320 -5.36 -10.16 57.59
N THR A 321 -5.33 -10.92 56.49
CA THR A 321 -4.21 -11.79 56.12
C THR A 321 -3.24 -11.02 55.22
N PHE A 322 -1.98 -11.43 55.19
CA PHE A 322 -0.94 -10.73 54.43
C PHE A 322 -0.15 -11.75 53.63
N ASN A 323 0.26 -11.38 52.41
CA ASN A 323 1.13 -12.23 51.59
C ASN A 323 2.62 -12.16 52.02
N PHE A 324 2.90 -11.49 53.14
CA PHE A 324 4.18 -11.36 53.83
C PHE A 324 3.97 -11.53 55.34
N ASP A 325 5.04 -11.73 56.11
CA ASP A 325 4.92 -11.85 57.56
C ASP A 325 4.57 -10.49 58.17
N SER A 326 3.34 -10.32 58.63
CA SER A 326 2.89 -9.08 59.27
C SER A 326 3.31 -8.95 60.73
N ALA A 327 3.70 -10.06 61.38
CA ALA A 327 4.21 -10.05 62.75
C ALA A 327 5.69 -9.64 62.80
N ASP A 328 6.43 -9.95 61.73
CA ASP A 328 7.81 -9.48 61.49
C ASP A 328 7.95 -8.90 60.06
N PRO A 329 7.48 -7.66 59.81
CA PRO A 329 7.44 -7.09 58.47
C PRO A 329 8.84 -6.97 57.84
N PRO A 330 8.97 -7.22 56.53
CA PRO A 330 10.25 -7.08 55.82
C PRO A 330 10.94 -5.75 56.09
N ILE A 331 12.25 -5.80 56.33
CA ILE A 331 13.06 -4.59 56.51
C ILE A 331 13.26 -3.89 55.17
N ASN A 332 12.90 -2.62 55.10
CA ASN A 332 13.10 -1.79 53.93
C ASN A 332 14.61 -1.48 53.76
N PRO A 333 15.24 -1.92 52.65
CA PRO A 333 16.69 -1.77 52.46
C PRO A 333 17.13 -0.32 52.23
N LEU A 334 16.19 0.62 51.99
CA LEU A 334 16.50 2.04 51.80
C LEU A 334 16.72 2.79 53.11
N ASN A 335 16.11 2.36 54.20
CA ASN A 335 16.15 3.06 55.49
C ASN A 335 16.44 2.16 56.70
N GLY A 336 16.44 0.83 56.54
CA GLY A 336 16.70 -0.13 57.61
C GLY A 336 15.54 -0.33 58.60
N GLU A 337 14.34 0.17 58.29
CA GLU A 337 13.15 0.01 59.14
C GLU A 337 12.16 -1.01 58.55
N PRO A 338 11.35 -1.70 59.38
CA PRO A 338 10.24 -2.52 58.88
C PRO A 338 9.27 -1.71 58.01
N ILE A 339 8.74 -2.31 56.95
CA ILE A 339 7.74 -1.67 56.09
C ILE A 339 6.47 -1.31 56.88
N LYS A 340 5.89 -0.14 56.58
CA LYS A 340 4.68 0.40 57.24
C LYS A 340 3.50 0.62 56.28
N ILE A 341 3.74 0.44 54.98
CA ILE A 341 2.81 0.68 53.89
C ILE A 341 2.86 -0.48 52.90
N TRP A 342 1.71 -0.78 52.30
CA TRP A 342 1.46 -1.91 51.41
C TRP A 342 0.12 -1.71 50.70
N TYR A 343 -0.19 -2.55 49.72
CA TYR A 343 -1.47 -2.52 49.00
C TYR A 343 -2.59 -3.06 49.89
N LYS A 344 -3.68 -2.29 50.01
CA LYS A 344 -4.92 -2.71 50.69
C LYS A 344 -5.79 -3.59 49.80
N PRO A 345 -6.76 -4.33 50.37
CA PRO A 345 -7.69 -5.15 49.58
C PRO A 345 -8.33 -4.35 48.43
N GLY A 346 -8.20 -4.85 47.21
CA GLY A 346 -8.74 -4.22 45.99
C GLY A 346 -7.89 -3.10 45.40
N GLN A 347 -6.78 -2.71 46.03
CA GLN A 347 -5.83 -1.77 45.42
C GLN A 347 -4.91 -2.50 44.44
N THR A 348 -4.64 -1.85 43.31
CA THR A 348 -3.74 -2.34 42.27
C THR A 348 -2.58 -1.37 42.05
N TRP A 349 -1.48 -1.87 41.46
CA TRP A 349 -0.34 -1.04 41.04
C TRP A 349 -0.78 0.16 40.20
N THR A 350 -1.55 -0.10 39.14
CA THR A 350 -2.06 0.93 38.22
C THR A 350 -3.00 1.90 38.92
N GLY A 351 -3.86 1.41 39.83
CA GLY A 351 -4.76 2.25 40.60
C GLY A 351 -4.07 3.16 41.62
N GLN A 352 -2.96 2.72 42.22
CA GLN A 352 -2.22 3.52 43.20
C GLN A 352 -1.26 4.52 42.56
N PHE A 353 -0.53 4.12 41.52
CA PHE A 353 0.50 4.96 40.90
C PHE A 353 -0.01 5.82 39.75
N GLY A 354 -1.24 5.60 39.28
CA GLY A 354 -1.89 6.43 38.27
C GLY A 354 -1.06 6.53 36.98
N ASP A 355 -0.80 7.75 36.55
CA ASP A 355 -0.03 8.07 35.33
C ASP A 355 1.45 7.67 35.40
N LEU A 356 1.99 7.45 36.61
CA LEU A 356 3.37 7.00 36.80
C LEU A 356 3.53 5.49 36.63
N ALA A 357 2.45 4.71 36.75
CA ALA A 357 2.51 3.25 36.83
C ALA A 357 3.25 2.61 35.65
N THR A 358 2.93 3.01 34.42
CA THR A 358 3.55 2.43 33.22
C THR A 358 5.02 2.83 33.13
N THR A 359 5.33 4.13 33.16
CA THR A 359 6.72 4.61 33.03
C THR A 359 7.66 4.10 34.11
N LEU A 360 7.15 3.87 35.33
CA LEU A 360 7.94 3.30 36.42
C LEU A 360 8.23 1.81 36.21
N ASP A 361 7.29 1.04 35.69
CA ASP A 361 7.53 -0.38 35.41
C ASP A 361 8.53 -0.53 34.26
N GLU A 362 8.41 0.29 33.20
CA GLU A 362 9.41 0.35 32.12
C GLU A 362 10.79 0.74 32.65
N CYS A 363 10.87 1.83 33.41
CA CYS A 363 12.15 2.30 33.95
C CYS A 363 12.81 1.24 34.83
N ARG A 364 12.03 0.52 35.64
CA ARG A 364 12.55 -0.56 36.46
C ARG A 364 13.04 -1.72 35.59
N ALA A 365 12.30 -2.10 34.56
CA ALA A 365 12.68 -3.19 33.66
C ALA A 365 13.96 -2.86 32.88
N GLU A 366 14.06 -1.65 32.34
CA GLU A 366 15.26 -1.14 31.67
C GLU A 366 16.48 -1.15 32.59
N LEU A 367 16.31 -0.74 33.85
CA LEU A 367 17.36 -0.75 34.85
C LEU A 367 17.81 -2.18 35.23
N VAL A 368 16.90 -3.14 35.33
CA VAL A 368 17.27 -4.56 35.58
C VAL A 368 18.15 -5.06 34.45
N GLY A 369 17.73 -4.86 33.20
CA GLY A 369 18.51 -5.24 32.03
C GLY A 369 19.88 -4.57 32.04
N ALA A 370 19.93 -3.26 32.26
CA ALA A 370 21.19 -2.52 32.27
C ALA A 370 22.13 -2.91 33.43
N TYR A 371 21.58 -3.23 34.60
CA TYR A 371 22.35 -3.59 35.80
C TYR A 371 23.03 -4.96 35.70
N LEU A 372 22.46 -5.88 34.93
CA LEU A 372 22.98 -7.23 34.72
C LEU A 372 23.93 -7.35 33.51
N MET A 373 24.01 -6.33 32.65
CA MET A 373 24.78 -6.32 31.40
C MET A 373 26.30 -6.10 31.56
N ASP A 374 26.82 -6.27 32.78
CA ASP A 374 28.26 -6.38 33.08
C ASP A 374 28.61 -7.72 33.76
N ASP A 375 27.64 -8.62 33.90
CA ASP A 375 27.82 -9.90 34.58
C ASP A 375 28.52 -10.93 33.67
N PRO A 376 29.74 -11.38 33.99
CA PRO A 376 30.52 -12.22 33.08
C PRO A 376 29.91 -13.62 32.91
N GLU A 377 29.28 -14.18 33.95
CA GLU A 377 28.67 -15.50 33.84
C GLU A 377 27.34 -15.47 33.08
N LEU A 378 26.62 -14.35 33.14
CA LEU A 378 25.42 -14.12 32.34
C LEU A 378 25.79 -13.97 30.86
N LEU A 379 26.79 -13.14 30.56
CA LEU A 379 27.23 -12.88 29.19
C LEU A 379 27.89 -14.11 28.54
N ASP A 380 28.53 -14.98 29.33
CA ASP A 380 29.05 -16.27 28.87
C ASP A 380 27.93 -17.24 28.41
N ILE A 381 26.74 -17.19 29.03
CA ILE A 381 25.58 -17.99 28.55
C ILE A 381 25.24 -17.63 27.09
N PHE A 382 25.47 -16.37 26.71
CA PHE A 382 25.21 -15.84 25.38
C PHE A 382 26.42 -15.96 24.44
N GLY A 383 27.53 -16.54 24.91
CA GLY A 383 28.75 -16.74 24.13
C GLY A 383 29.69 -15.54 24.08
N PHE A 384 29.54 -14.57 24.98
CA PHE A 384 30.49 -13.45 25.10
C PHE A 384 31.50 -13.72 26.23
N THR A 385 32.75 -13.94 25.85
CA THR A 385 33.89 -14.14 26.74
C THR A 385 35.00 -13.14 26.43
N ASP A 386 36.09 -13.14 27.20
CA ASP A 386 37.23 -12.27 26.90
C ASP A 386 37.96 -12.68 25.61
N GLU A 387 37.76 -13.91 25.13
CA GLU A 387 38.29 -14.45 23.88
C GLU A 387 37.35 -14.26 22.68
N SER A 388 36.08 -13.89 22.89
CA SER A 388 35.14 -13.70 21.79
C SER A 388 35.40 -12.41 21.03
N THR A 389 34.98 -12.39 19.76
CA THR A 389 35.11 -11.24 18.86
C THR A 389 34.49 -9.96 19.44
N ILE A 390 33.41 -10.10 20.20
CA ILE A 390 32.80 -9.02 20.98
C ILE A 390 32.97 -9.41 22.44
N ARG A 391 33.69 -8.59 23.21
CA ARG A 391 33.94 -8.86 24.64
C ARG A 391 32.80 -8.33 25.51
N PRO A 392 32.58 -8.91 26.70
CA PRO A 392 31.63 -8.39 27.69
C PRO A 392 31.75 -6.88 27.92
N SER A 393 32.97 -6.37 28.10
CA SER A 393 33.21 -4.93 28.32
C SER A 393 32.81 -4.03 27.15
N ASP A 394 32.82 -4.56 25.92
CA ASP A 394 32.42 -3.81 24.73
C ASP A 394 30.89 -3.69 24.64
N LEU A 395 30.17 -4.74 25.08
CA LEU A 395 28.70 -4.69 25.23
C LEU A 395 28.27 -3.72 26.32
N THR A 396 28.89 -3.80 27.51
CA THR A 396 28.57 -2.88 28.61
C THR A 396 28.87 -1.43 28.22
N TYR A 397 29.99 -1.18 27.52
CA TYR A 397 30.27 0.16 27.01
C TYR A 397 29.23 0.66 26.00
N ASN A 398 28.85 -0.20 25.06
CA ASN A 398 27.85 0.14 24.06
C ASN A 398 26.49 0.44 24.70
N LEU A 399 26.08 -0.35 25.69
CA LEU A 399 24.85 -0.13 26.46
C LEU A 399 24.85 1.26 27.10
N TYR A 400 25.93 1.70 27.76
CA TYR A 400 25.97 3.03 28.37
C TYR A 400 25.87 4.17 27.35
N GLN A 401 26.44 3.99 26.16
CA GLN A 401 26.21 4.94 25.05
C GLN A 401 24.74 4.94 24.64
N GLN A 402 24.11 3.77 24.52
CA GLN A 402 22.67 3.66 24.20
C GLN A 402 21.79 4.33 25.25
N LEU A 403 22.04 4.13 26.55
CA LEU A 403 21.31 4.80 27.64
C LEU A 403 21.36 6.33 27.50
N GLY A 404 22.49 6.89 27.09
CA GLY A 404 22.62 8.32 26.82
C GLY A 404 21.90 8.75 25.54
N VAL A 405 22.05 7.99 24.45
CA VAL A 405 21.41 8.28 23.17
C VAL A 405 19.89 8.26 23.30
N ASP A 406 19.34 7.21 23.91
CA ASP A 406 17.89 7.03 24.05
C ASP A 406 17.31 8.05 25.05
N GLY A 407 18.05 8.39 26.10
CA GLY A 407 17.70 9.49 27.00
C GLY A 407 17.61 10.85 26.30
N LEU A 408 18.50 11.16 25.35
CA LEU A 408 18.38 12.36 24.52
C LEU A 408 17.23 12.28 23.52
N ARG A 409 17.08 11.14 22.81
CA ARG A 409 15.99 10.91 21.85
C ARG A 409 14.61 11.06 22.49
N ALA A 410 14.49 10.63 23.75
CA ALA A 410 13.26 10.72 24.52
C ALA A 410 12.65 12.12 24.55
N LEU A 411 13.48 13.18 24.57
CA LEU A 411 13.01 14.57 24.59
C LEU A 411 12.10 14.92 23.40
N SER A 412 12.22 14.20 22.28
CA SER A 412 11.31 14.38 21.13
C SER A 412 9.86 13.99 21.43
N ASN A 413 9.62 13.17 22.45
CA ASN A 413 8.29 12.77 22.94
C ASN A 413 7.79 13.60 24.13
N TYR A 414 8.52 14.64 24.54
CA TYR A 414 8.05 15.60 25.54
C TYR A 414 7.23 16.71 24.88
N ASN A 415 6.02 16.96 25.37
CA ASN A 415 5.16 18.04 24.90
C ASN A 415 5.41 19.30 25.75
N VAL A 416 5.89 20.35 25.09
CA VAL A 416 6.26 21.63 25.73
C VAL A 416 5.05 22.48 26.13
N ASP A 417 3.93 22.34 25.43
CA ASP A 417 2.73 23.14 25.68
C ASP A 417 1.96 22.60 26.89
N THR A 418 1.89 21.27 27.02
CA THR A 418 1.21 20.61 28.15
C THR A 418 2.14 20.27 29.31
N MET A 419 3.46 20.38 29.13
CA MET A 419 4.49 19.95 30.09
C MET A 419 4.34 18.47 30.50
N THR A 420 3.99 17.62 29.54
CA THR A 420 3.77 16.19 29.78
C THR A 420 4.60 15.32 28.84
N TRP A 421 4.92 14.12 29.32
CA TRP A 421 5.54 13.08 28.51
C TRP A 421 4.48 12.35 27.68
N GLY A 422 4.76 12.16 26.38
CA GLY A 422 3.86 11.47 25.45
C GLY A 422 4.08 9.96 25.34
N GLN A 423 5.19 9.42 25.89
CA GLN A 423 5.51 7.99 25.81
C GLN A 423 6.29 7.52 27.05
N ALA A 424 5.90 6.37 27.61
CA ALA A 424 6.35 5.88 28.92
C ALA A 424 7.84 5.47 28.96
N HIS A 425 8.34 4.77 27.94
CA HIS A 425 9.75 4.39 27.82
C HIS A 425 10.66 5.61 27.64
N SER A 426 10.22 6.62 26.89
CA SER A 426 10.97 7.86 26.67
C SER A 426 11.17 8.58 28.00
N ARG A 427 10.12 8.69 28.81
CA ARG A 427 10.23 9.24 30.16
C ARG A 427 11.18 8.42 31.03
N ALA A 428 11.17 7.09 30.90
CA ALA A 428 12.08 6.18 31.60
C ALA A 428 13.54 6.36 31.18
N HIS A 429 13.84 6.30 29.87
CA HIS A 429 15.19 6.51 29.33
C HIS A 429 15.76 7.87 29.72
N PHE A 430 14.94 8.93 29.68
CA PHE A 430 15.35 10.24 30.13
C PHE A 430 15.65 10.26 31.64
N ALA A 431 14.81 9.63 32.48
CA ALA A 431 15.07 9.52 33.90
C ALA A 431 16.36 8.74 34.21
N ILE A 432 16.66 7.68 33.45
CA ILE A 432 17.91 6.91 33.57
C ILE A 432 19.12 7.75 33.18
N LEU A 433 19.07 8.48 32.06
CA LEU A 433 20.12 9.43 31.69
C LEU A 433 20.34 10.48 32.78
N ARG A 434 19.27 11.08 33.31
CA ARG A 434 19.36 12.07 34.39
C ARG A 434 19.93 11.47 35.68
N CYS A 435 19.63 10.22 35.99
CA CYS A 435 20.25 9.50 37.09
C CYS A 435 21.76 9.34 36.89
N LEU A 436 22.20 8.93 35.70
CA LEU A 436 23.62 8.78 35.39
C LEU A 436 24.37 10.11 35.40
N LEU A 437 23.74 11.20 34.94
CA LEU A 437 24.33 12.55 35.00
C LEU A 437 24.45 13.06 36.44
N LYS A 438 23.41 12.88 37.27
CA LYS A 438 23.40 13.35 38.67
C LYS A 438 24.24 12.49 39.62
N HIS A 439 24.20 11.18 39.45
CA HIS A 439 24.71 10.21 40.43
C HIS A 439 25.78 9.27 39.87
N GLY A 440 26.01 9.25 38.56
CA GLY A 440 27.06 8.43 37.94
C GLY A 440 28.47 9.01 38.05
N HIS A 441 28.67 10.13 38.76
CA HIS A 441 29.97 10.75 39.06
C HIS A 441 30.92 10.88 37.85
N GLY A 442 30.39 11.39 36.73
CA GLY A 442 31.14 11.58 35.48
C GLY A 442 31.30 10.33 34.62
N CYS A 443 30.54 9.27 34.89
CA CYS A 443 30.45 8.10 34.00
C CYS A 443 29.84 8.44 32.64
N ILE A 444 28.86 9.34 32.61
CA ILE A 444 28.25 9.88 31.38
C ILE A 444 28.27 11.41 31.45
N ASP A 445 28.49 12.05 30.30
CA ASP A 445 28.41 13.50 30.11
C ASP A 445 27.76 13.82 28.75
N ILE A 446 27.06 14.96 28.66
CA ILE A 446 26.43 15.44 27.41
C ILE A 446 27.13 16.71 26.95
N HIS A 447 27.76 16.65 25.78
CA HIS A 447 28.37 17.80 25.15
C HIS A 447 27.42 18.44 24.15
N HIS A 448 27.05 19.70 24.37
CA HIS A 448 26.17 20.48 23.49
C HIS A 448 26.95 21.60 22.79
N ASP A 449 27.13 21.48 21.47
CA ASP A 449 27.62 22.57 20.63
C ASP A 449 26.43 23.32 20.02
N ARG A 450 26.17 24.52 20.56
CA ARG A 450 25.07 25.38 20.14
C ARG A 450 25.29 26.01 18.77
N ALA A 451 26.54 26.15 18.32
CA ALA A 451 26.87 26.80 17.06
C ALA A 451 26.58 25.87 15.87
N THR A 452 26.85 24.57 16.04
CA THR A 452 26.59 23.55 15.03
C THR A 452 25.28 22.79 15.24
N THR A 453 24.53 23.14 16.30
CA THR A 453 23.35 22.42 16.77
C THR A 453 23.62 20.92 16.87
N THR A 454 24.66 20.53 17.62
CA THR A 454 25.02 19.12 17.84
C THR A 454 25.02 18.75 19.32
N LEU A 455 24.59 17.52 19.61
CA LEU A 455 24.67 16.89 20.93
C LEU A 455 25.52 15.64 20.81
N ARG A 456 26.40 15.37 21.79
CA ARG A 456 27.20 14.15 21.86
C ARG A 456 27.16 13.54 23.25
N VAL A 457 26.90 12.24 23.31
CA VAL A 457 27.01 11.43 24.52
C VAL A 457 28.48 11.03 24.69
N ARG A 458 29.04 11.26 25.88
CA ARG A 458 30.38 10.79 26.25
C ARG A 458 30.28 9.83 27.42
N VAL A 459 31.00 8.71 27.33
CA VAL A 459 31.00 7.67 28.36
C VAL A 459 32.43 7.37 28.80
N ASP A 460 32.71 7.43 30.10
CA ASP A 460 34.01 7.02 30.66
C ASP A 460 33.97 5.53 31.02
N ARG A 461 34.62 4.69 30.18
CA ARG A 461 34.71 3.23 30.37
C ARG A 461 35.18 2.84 31.77
N SER A 462 36.12 3.59 32.36
CA SER A 462 36.71 3.24 33.66
C SER A 462 35.76 3.44 34.85
N ARG A 463 34.69 4.23 34.65
CA ARG A 463 33.71 4.59 35.68
C ARG A 463 32.41 3.82 35.61
N ILE A 464 32.22 3.01 34.55
CA ILE A 464 30.98 2.23 34.35
C ILE A 464 30.69 1.34 35.56
N VAL A 465 31.59 0.43 35.91
CA VAL A 465 31.36 -0.52 37.01
C VAL A 465 31.45 0.17 38.38
N SER A 466 32.39 1.11 38.54
CA SER A 466 32.68 1.72 39.84
C SER A 466 31.68 2.80 40.26
N GLN A 467 31.06 3.51 39.30
CA GLN A 467 30.14 4.62 39.56
C GLN A 467 28.80 4.43 38.85
N GLY A 468 28.82 4.19 37.53
CA GLY A 468 27.61 4.07 36.71
C GLY A 468 26.65 2.98 37.21
N LYS A 469 27.16 1.74 37.38
CA LYS A 469 26.37 0.60 37.86
C LYS A 469 25.84 0.82 39.26
N LYS A 470 26.62 1.48 40.12
CA LYS A 470 26.18 1.83 41.48
C LYS A 470 24.98 2.79 41.43
N ALA A 471 25.05 3.84 40.60
CA ALA A 471 23.94 4.78 40.41
C ALA A 471 22.68 4.10 39.88
N LEU A 472 22.81 3.25 38.84
CA LEU A 472 21.68 2.48 38.31
C LEU A 472 21.11 1.52 39.36
N GLY A 473 21.96 0.84 40.12
CA GLY A 473 21.55 -0.08 41.19
C GLY A 473 20.80 0.60 42.33
N GLU A 474 21.23 1.81 42.74
CA GLU A 474 20.55 2.60 43.75
C GLU A 474 19.17 3.10 43.27
N MET A 475 19.09 3.57 42.02
CA MET A 475 17.81 3.94 41.40
C MET A 475 16.88 2.73 41.30
N LEU A 476 17.39 1.60 40.82
CA LEU A 476 16.65 0.35 40.67
C LEU A 476 16.10 -0.13 42.02
N LEU A 477 16.92 -0.14 43.07
CA LEU A 477 16.51 -0.53 44.42
C LEU A 477 15.37 0.35 44.95
N ARG A 478 15.47 1.67 44.75
CA ARG A 478 14.43 2.63 45.16
C ARG A 478 13.11 2.34 44.47
N LEU A 479 13.11 2.31 43.13
CA LEU A 479 11.90 2.09 42.34
C LEU A 479 11.26 0.73 42.67
N HIS A 480 12.08 -0.31 42.85
CA HIS A 480 11.61 -1.64 43.22
C HIS A 480 10.91 -1.66 44.58
N VAL A 481 11.53 -1.08 45.61
CA VAL A 481 10.95 -1.04 46.96
C VAL A 481 9.69 -0.20 47.00
N TYR A 482 9.68 0.96 46.34
CA TYR A 482 8.48 1.80 46.27
C TYR A 482 7.30 1.06 45.62
N ARG A 483 7.57 0.35 44.51
CA ARG A 483 6.60 -0.50 43.84
C ARG A 483 6.08 -1.60 44.76
N CYS A 484 6.97 -2.35 45.41
CA CYS A 484 6.57 -3.46 46.26
C CYS A 484 5.74 -3.03 47.48
N THR A 485 5.97 -1.81 48.01
CA THR A 485 5.35 -1.31 49.25
C THR A 485 4.20 -0.33 49.04
N ALA A 486 3.78 -0.09 47.79
CA ALA A 486 2.80 0.95 47.45
C ALA A 486 3.20 2.38 47.91
N ASN A 487 4.50 2.69 47.96
CA ASN A 487 4.99 4.00 48.39
C ASN A 487 4.92 5.05 47.25
N VAL A 488 3.71 5.51 46.95
CA VAL A 488 3.47 6.44 45.83
C VAL A 488 4.10 7.81 46.09
N GLU A 489 4.02 8.32 47.32
CA GLU A 489 4.46 9.68 47.66
C GLU A 489 5.96 9.87 47.45
N GLU A 490 6.79 9.00 48.03
CA GLU A 490 8.25 9.07 47.87
C GLU A 490 8.68 8.71 46.44
N CYS A 491 8.00 7.76 45.80
CA CYS A 491 8.28 7.41 44.41
C CYS A 491 8.04 8.58 43.48
N LYS A 492 6.88 9.25 43.61
CA LYS A 492 6.52 10.41 42.81
C LYS A 492 7.55 11.51 42.95
N LYS A 493 7.90 11.87 44.19
CA LYS A 493 8.92 12.89 44.47
C LYS A 493 10.26 12.57 43.81
N TYR A 494 10.74 11.33 43.95
CA TYR A 494 12.02 10.90 43.40
C TYR A 494 12.01 10.84 41.86
N TYR A 495 10.99 10.23 41.28
CA TYR A 495 10.93 9.97 39.84
C TYR A 495 10.58 11.21 39.03
N GLU A 496 9.72 12.10 39.55
CA GLU A 496 9.45 13.39 38.91
C GLU A 496 10.69 14.29 38.88
N GLU A 497 11.54 14.26 39.92
CA GLU A 497 12.80 15.00 39.92
C GLU A 497 13.77 14.53 38.82
N LEU A 498 13.81 13.22 38.55
CA LEU A 498 14.65 12.66 37.48
C LEU A 498 14.03 12.84 36.10
N SER A 499 12.70 12.85 35.98
CA SER A 499 12.00 13.00 34.70
C SER A 499 11.59 14.44 34.37
N HIS A 500 11.98 15.41 35.20
CA HIS A 500 11.72 16.84 34.98
C HIS A 500 12.58 17.40 33.83
N VAL A 501 11.95 18.09 32.88
CA VAL A 501 12.63 18.74 31.75
C VAL A 501 12.84 20.22 32.06
N ASP A 502 14.07 20.57 32.45
CA ASP A 502 14.49 21.94 32.76
C ASP A 502 14.88 22.74 31.50
N GLU A 503 15.30 24.00 31.67
CA GLU A 503 15.64 24.90 30.55
C GLU A 503 16.77 24.36 29.66
N GLU A 504 17.79 23.73 30.24
CA GLU A 504 18.88 23.12 29.49
C GLU A 504 18.38 21.94 28.65
N CYS A 505 17.54 21.09 29.24
CA CYS A 505 16.94 19.97 28.52
C CYS A 505 15.98 20.44 27.41
N LEU A 506 15.31 21.59 27.57
CA LEU A 506 14.51 22.20 26.50
C LEU A 506 15.37 22.71 25.35
N GLU A 507 16.59 23.18 25.61
CA GLU A 507 17.55 23.50 24.56
C GLU A 507 18.02 22.22 23.85
N TRP A 508 18.37 21.16 24.59
CA TRP A 508 18.72 19.87 23.99
C TRP A 508 17.58 19.34 23.11
N ARG A 509 16.33 19.48 23.54
CA ARG A 509 15.15 19.07 22.77
C ARG A 509 15.07 19.75 21.41
N LYS A 510 15.40 21.05 21.31
CA LYS A 510 15.40 21.77 20.02
C LYS A 510 16.38 21.10 19.05
N THR A 511 17.60 20.85 19.53
CA THR A 511 18.64 20.16 18.77
C THR A 511 18.25 18.73 18.39
N VAL A 512 17.61 17.99 19.30
CA VAL A 512 17.11 16.62 19.04
C VAL A 512 16.06 16.62 17.93
N ILE A 513 15.15 17.59 17.91
CA ILE A 513 14.09 17.69 16.90
C ILE A 513 14.67 18.09 15.54
N GLU A 514 15.58 19.06 15.52
CA GLU A 514 16.25 19.50 14.29
C GLU A 514 17.06 18.38 13.63
N ASN A 515 17.70 17.52 14.43
CA ASN A 515 18.53 16.41 13.96
C ASN A 515 17.78 15.06 13.95
N LYS A 516 16.45 15.05 14.10
CA LYS A 516 15.69 13.80 14.16
C LYS A 516 15.77 13.09 12.80
N PRO A 517 16.34 11.87 12.73
CA PRO A 517 16.37 11.14 11.48
C PRO A 517 14.95 10.73 11.06
N PRO A 518 14.67 10.58 9.76
CA PRO A 518 13.37 10.12 9.30
C PRO A 518 13.09 8.70 9.83
N PRO A 519 11.83 8.38 10.19
CA PRO A 519 11.46 7.06 10.65
C PRO A 519 11.78 6.00 9.58
N LEU A 520 12.22 4.82 10.01
CA LEU A 520 12.43 3.70 9.13
C LEU A 520 11.10 3.13 8.66
N LEU A 521 11.03 2.78 7.38
CA LEU A 521 9.88 2.11 6.79
C LEU A 521 10.27 0.66 6.47
N ASN A 522 9.57 -0.30 7.07
CA ASN A 522 9.80 -1.72 6.83
C ASN A 522 8.98 -2.21 5.64
N VAL A 523 9.66 -2.73 4.62
CA VAL A 523 9.00 -3.39 3.47
C VAL A 523 8.72 -4.84 3.83
N GLN A 524 7.46 -5.14 4.11
CA GLN A 524 7.02 -6.50 4.50
C GLN A 524 6.80 -7.39 3.28
N ALA A 525 7.06 -8.68 3.44
CA ALA A 525 6.78 -9.71 2.45
C ALA A 525 5.28 -10.04 2.37
N ASN A 526 4.87 -10.69 1.28
CA ASN A 526 3.55 -11.32 1.15
C ASN A 526 3.70 -12.84 0.99
N THR A 527 2.66 -13.57 1.40
CA THR A 527 2.53 -15.01 1.15
C THR A 527 1.37 -15.27 0.20
N TYR A 528 1.56 -16.15 -0.78
CA TYR A 528 0.56 -16.56 -1.75
C TYR A 528 0.39 -18.08 -1.75
N ILE A 529 -0.79 -18.57 -2.15
CA ILE A 529 -1.00 -20.00 -2.40
C ILE A 529 -0.93 -20.21 -3.91
N GLU A 530 0.15 -20.83 -4.38
CA GLU A 530 0.36 -21.20 -5.78
C GLU A 530 0.40 -22.75 -5.85
N GLU A 531 -0.53 -23.35 -6.60
CA GLU A 531 -0.65 -24.82 -6.74
C GLU A 531 -0.75 -25.59 -5.40
N GLY A 532 -1.34 -24.97 -4.37
CA GLY A 532 -1.48 -25.58 -3.03
C GLY A 532 -0.23 -25.47 -2.15
N ILE A 533 0.81 -24.77 -2.60
CA ILE A 533 2.03 -24.49 -1.83
C ILE A 533 2.05 -23.01 -1.44
N VAL A 534 2.47 -22.70 -0.21
CA VAL A 534 2.68 -21.32 0.23
C VAL A 534 4.01 -20.81 -0.31
N VAL A 535 3.95 -19.74 -1.11
CA VAL A 535 5.12 -19.05 -1.67
C VAL A 535 5.31 -17.73 -0.93
N LEU A 536 6.50 -17.54 -0.35
CA LEU A 536 6.94 -16.28 0.22
C LEU A 536 7.49 -15.38 -0.89
N ARG A 537 7.04 -14.13 -0.93
CA ARG A 537 7.54 -13.12 -1.86
C ARG A 537 8.02 -11.88 -1.11
N GLU A 538 9.32 -11.62 -1.26
CA GLU A 538 10.00 -10.46 -0.72
C GLU A 538 10.03 -9.33 -1.76
N TYR A 539 10.16 -8.10 -1.27
CA TYR A 539 10.26 -6.91 -2.11
C TYR A 539 11.52 -6.14 -1.75
N GLU A 540 12.07 -5.43 -2.73
CA GLU A 540 13.23 -4.58 -2.51
C GLU A 540 12.90 -3.49 -1.46
N PRO A 541 13.81 -3.17 -0.51
CA PRO A 541 13.57 -2.17 0.53
C PRO A 541 13.59 -0.72 -0.01
N THR A 542 12.71 -0.42 -0.96
CA THR A 542 12.57 0.86 -1.63
C THR A 542 11.13 1.37 -1.54
N ILE A 543 10.92 2.65 -1.86
CA ILE A 543 9.56 3.21 -2.00
C ILE A 543 8.75 2.41 -3.03
N ARG A 544 9.40 1.98 -4.13
CA ARG A 544 8.78 1.15 -5.16
C ARG A 544 8.37 -0.22 -4.62
N GLY A 545 9.23 -0.91 -3.87
CA GLY A 545 8.90 -2.19 -3.25
C GLY A 545 7.74 -2.08 -2.26
N THR A 546 7.66 -0.97 -1.51
CA THR A 546 6.52 -0.67 -0.63
C THR A 546 5.21 -0.55 -1.40
N ILE A 547 5.22 0.10 -2.56
CA ILE A 547 4.03 0.26 -3.42
C ILE A 547 3.67 -1.06 -4.12
N GLN A 548 4.66 -1.82 -4.61
CA GLN A 548 4.47 -3.12 -5.26
C GLN A 548 3.72 -4.12 -4.38
N ARG A 549 4.02 -4.12 -3.07
CA ARG A 549 3.31 -4.91 -2.04
C ARG A 549 1.79 -4.77 -2.12
N GLY A 550 1.29 -3.59 -2.46
CA GLY A 550 -0.14 -3.26 -2.41
C GLY A 550 -0.94 -3.60 -3.68
N ASN A 551 -0.34 -4.15 -4.74
CA ASN A 551 -1.04 -4.27 -6.03
C ASN A 551 -0.66 -5.51 -6.86
N GLU A 552 -1.50 -6.56 -6.81
CA GLU A 552 -1.35 -7.80 -7.60
C GLU A 552 -1.43 -7.57 -9.13
N ASP A 553 -2.14 -6.53 -9.59
CA ASP A 553 -2.21 -6.20 -11.02
C ASP A 553 -0.92 -5.58 -11.51
N TYR A 554 -0.28 -4.74 -10.70
CA TYR A 554 1.00 -4.13 -11.04
C TYR A 554 2.04 -5.22 -11.35
N ARG A 555 2.01 -6.34 -10.62
CA ARG A 555 2.88 -7.49 -10.85
C ARG A 555 2.59 -8.21 -12.18
N THR A 556 1.34 -8.60 -12.43
CA THR A 556 0.97 -9.32 -13.68
C THR A 556 1.27 -8.49 -14.93
N VAL A 557 1.13 -7.17 -14.79
CA VAL A 557 1.37 -6.19 -15.84
C VAL A 557 2.88 -5.96 -16.10
N HIS A 558 3.78 -6.21 -15.14
CA HIS A 558 5.21 -5.94 -15.32
C HIS A 558 6.09 -7.18 -15.60
N GLU A 559 5.56 -8.41 -15.51
CA GLU A 559 6.30 -9.67 -15.76
C GLU A 559 6.36 -10.08 -17.26
N VAL A 560 5.67 -9.36 -18.16
CA VAL A 560 5.60 -9.69 -19.59
C VAL A 560 6.25 -8.57 -20.36
N HIS A 561 7.37 -8.83 -21.04
CA HIS A 561 8.16 -7.78 -21.68
C HIS A 561 8.04 -7.79 -23.21
N SER A 562 7.48 -8.86 -23.79
CA SER A 562 7.42 -9.05 -25.23
C SER A 562 6.18 -9.81 -25.69
N LEU A 563 5.90 -9.76 -26.99
CA LEU A 563 4.91 -10.61 -27.66
C LEU A 563 5.23 -12.11 -27.46
N ASP A 564 6.51 -12.51 -27.45
CA ASP A 564 6.92 -13.90 -27.25
C ASP A 564 6.57 -14.40 -25.85
N ASP A 565 6.77 -13.56 -24.82
CA ASP A 565 6.35 -13.87 -23.44
C ASP A 565 4.83 -14.08 -23.33
N LEU A 566 4.06 -13.24 -24.03
CA LEU A 566 2.61 -13.34 -24.10
C LEU A 566 2.17 -14.65 -24.79
N LEU A 567 2.76 -14.98 -25.94
CA LEU A 567 2.44 -16.19 -26.69
C LEU A 567 2.78 -17.47 -25.91
N ASN A 568 3.90 -17.47 -25.18
CA ASN A 568 4.27 -18.56 -24.28
C ASN A 568 3.22 -18.79 -23.18
N HIS A 569 2.71 -17.73 -22.56
CA HIS A 569 1.62 -17.82 -21.57
C HIS A 569 0.29 -18.28 -22.18
N VAL A 570 -0.04 -17.88 -23.40
CA VAL A 570 -1.26 -18.35 -24.08
C VAL A 570 -1.17 -19.86 -24.37
N ASN A 571 0.02 -20.36 -24.73
CA ASN A 571 0.24 -21.79 -24.92
C ASN A 571 0.07 -22.60 -23.63
N THR A 572 0.39 -22.05 -22.45
CA THR A 572 0.12 -22.73 -21.16
C THR A 572 -1.37 -22.76 -20.84
N LEU A 573 -2.12 -21.68 -21.11
CA LEU A 573 -3.57 -21.65 -20.95
C LEU A 573 -4.29 -22.71 -21.81
N GLN A 574 -3.78 -23.01 -23.01
CA GLN A 574 -4.32 -24.03 -23.93
C GLN A 574 -4.13 -25.49 -23.45
N ALA A 575 -3.20 -25.74 -22.51
CA ALA A 575 -2.94 -27.07 -21.96
C ALA A 575 -4.05 -27.56 -21.00
N THR A 576 -4.85 -26.63 -20.47
CA THR A 576 -6.01 -26.89 -19.61
C THR A 576 -7.19 -27.47 -20.43
N PRO A 577 -7.94 -28.48 -19.95
CA PRO A 577 -9.05 -29.07 -20.71
C PRO A 577 -10.28 -28.15 -20.71
N SER A 578 -10.34 -27.16 -21.60
CA SER A 578 -11.52 -26.30 -21.82
C SER A 578 -12.04 -26.34 -23.25
N ARG A 579 -13.30 -25.94 -23.45
CA ARG A 579 -14.02 -25.89 -24.74
C ARG A 579 -13.44 -24.88 -25.74
N ASP A 580 -12.51 -24.02 -25.33
CA ASP A 580 -12.19 -22.76 -26.02
C ASP A 580 -10.80 -22.74 -26.72
N ARG A 581 -10.21 -23.92 -26.96
CA ARG A 581 -8.92 -24.04 -27.70
C ARG A 581 -8.92 -23.32 -29.05
N GLN A 582 -10.07 -23.24 -29.72
CA GLN A 582 -10.17 -22.64 -31.05
C GLN A 582 -10.04 -21.11 -31.04
N ALA A 583 -10.56 -20.43 -30.01
CA ALA A 583 -10.44 -18.98 -29.85
C ALA A 583 -9.00 -18.58 -29.50
N LEU A 584 -8.37 -19.28 -28.55
CA LEU A 584 -6.96 -19.04 -28.20
C LEU A 584 -5.99 -19.40 -29.34
N ALA A 585 -6.35 -20.36 -30.21
CA ALA A 585 -5.58 -20.64 -31.43
C ALA A 585 -5.62 -19.50 -32.46
N SER A 586 -6.66 -18.67 -32.45
CA SER A 586 -6.74 -17.46 -33.28
C SER A 586 -5.69 -16.42 -32.88
N LEU A 587 -5.26 -16.40 -31.61
CA LEU A 587 -4.24 -15.47 -31.11
C LEU A 587 -2.88 -15.67 -31.79
N ASN A 588 -2.51 -16.93 -32.05
CA ASN A 588 -1.31 -17.27 -32.85
C ASN A 588 -1.43 -16.79 -34.31
N ARG A 589 -2.64 -16.66 -34.86
CA ARG A 589 -2.87 -16.10 -36.21
C ARG A 589 -2.78 -14.57 -36.21
N LEU A 590 -3.06 -13.93 -35.08
CA LEU A 590 -3.00 -12.48 -34.89
C LEU A 590 -1.60 -11.98 -34.52
N ALA A 591 -0.68 -12.85 -34.10
CA ALA A 591 0.70 -12.49 -33.74
C ALA A 591 1.41 -11.57 -34.76
N PRO A 592 1.31 -11.77 -36.10
CA PRO A 592 1.93 -10.85 -37.06
C PRO A 592 1.35 -9.43 -37.04
N LYS A 593 0.08 -9.28 -36.63
CA LYS A 593 -0.60 -7.97 -36.49
C LYS A 593 -0.27 -7.33 -35.15
N PHE A 594 -0.10 -8.11 -34.09
CA PHE A 594 0.32 -7.60 -32.78
C PHE A 594 1.73 -7.02 -32.77
N LYS A 595 2.57 -7.34 -33.77
CA LYS A 595 3.86 -6.68 -33.98
C LYS A 595 3.76 -5.14 -34.14
N PHE A 596 2.63 -4.61 -34.61
CA PHE A 596 2.42 -3.16 -34.67
C PHE A 596 2.28 -2.52 -33.27
N VAL A 597 1.88 -3.31 -32.26
CA VAL A 597 1.83 -2.87 -30.85
C VAL A 597 3.25 -2.72 -30.27
N ASP A 598 4.21 -3.54 -30.71
CA ASP A 598 5.63 -3.37 -30.35
C ASP A 598 6.19 -2.06 -30.91
N ASP A 599 5.96 -1.79 -32.20
CA ASP A 599 6.41 -0.56 -32.86
C ASP A 599 5.79 0.69 -32.18
N PHE A 600 4.52 0.60 -31.79
CA PHE A 600 3.82 1.64 -31.01
C PHE A 600 4.44 1.85 -29.62
N SER A 601 4.66 0.76 -28.87
CA SER A 601 5.23 0.80 -27.52
C SER A 601 6.64 1.39 -27.51
N ALA A 602 7.46 1.06 -28.52
CA ALA A 602 8.82 1.59 -28.68
C ALA A 602 8.85 3.11 -28.89
N ILE A 603 7.88 3.67 -29.62
CA ILE A 603 7.85 5.09 -29.95
C ILE A 603 7.30 5.93 -28.79
N ILE A 604 6.34 5.41 -28.02
CA ILE A 604 5.95 6.05 -26.75
C ILE A 604 7.12 6.01 -25.75
N ALA A 605 7.84 4.88 -25.66
CA ALA A 605 9.05 4.79 -24.84
C ALA A 605 10.08 5.89 -25.22
N LEU A 606 10.29 6.12 -26.52
CA LEU A 606 11.19 7.15 -27.03
C LEU A 606 10.68 8.58 -26.78
N ALA A 607 9.37 8.84 -26.91
CA ALA A 607 8.76 10.15 -26.68
C ALA A 607 8.70 10.54 -25.18
N PHE A 608 8.52 9.57 -24.29
CA PHE A 608 8.40 9.81 -22.83
C PHE A 608 9.71 9.56 -22.07
N GLY A 609 10.79 9.19 -22.75
CA GLY A 609 12.07 8.82 -22.12
C GLY A 609 11.95 7.61 -21.19
N ALA A 610 10.95 6.77 -21.42
CA ALA A 610 10.60 5.65 -20.57
C ALA A 610 11.15 4.34 -21.17
N ASP A 611 11.97 3.64 -20.39
CA ASP A 611 12.54 2.32 -20.68
C ASP A 611 11.47 1.22 -20.90
N ALA A 612 11.92 -0.02 -21.18
CA ALA A 612 11.22 -1.32 -21.28
C ALA A 612 10.03 -1.55 -20.32
N THR A 613 9.94 -0.76 -19.26
CA THR A 613 8.82 -0.70 -18.31
C THR A 613 7.48 -0.38 -18.99
N LEU A 614 7.43 0.50 -19.99
CA LEU A 614 6.16 0.85 -20.64
C LEU A 614 5.67 -0.24 -21.60
N THR A 615 6.59 -0.83 -22.36
CA THR A 615 6.35 -2.02 -23.18
C THR A 615 5.85 -3.17 -22.31
N ALA A 616 6.41 -3.33 -21.11
CA ALA A 616 5.92 -4.31 -20.15
C ALA A 616 4.46 -4.05 -19.77
N VAL A 617 4.10 -2.79 -19.47
CA VAL A 617 2.73 -2.42 -19.11
C VAL A 617 1.71 -2.79 -20.20
N VAL A 618 2.05 -2.56 -21.46
CA VAL A 618 1.17 -2.90 -22.59
C VAL A 618 0.97 -4.40 -22.70
N TRP A 619 2.05 -5.18 -22.75
CA TRP A 619 1.97 -6.64 -22.93
C TRP A 619 1.39 -7.36 -21.71
N GLY A 620 1.78 -6.95 -20.51
CA GLY A 620 1.25 -7.52 -19.28
C GLY A 620 -0.23 -7.17 -19.06
N SER A 621 -0.69 -6.00 -19.51
CA SER A 621 -2.12 -5.69 -19.50
C SER A 621 -2.92 -6.57 -20.45
N ILE A 622 -2.41 -6.83 -21.66
CA ILE A 622 -3.05 -7.76 -22.61
C ILE A 622 -3.12 -9.17 -22.00
N ARG A 623 -2.03 -9.65 -21.39
CA ARG A 623 -2.01 -10.95 -20.68
C ARG A 623 -3.08 -11.03 -19.60
N LEU A 624 -3.18 -10.00 -18.76
CA LEU A 624 -4.15 -9.95 -17.67
C LEU A 624 -5.58 -9.94 -18.21
N ILE A 625 -5.88 -9.15 -19.24
CA ILE A 625 -7.19 -9.13 -19.91
C ILE A 625 -7.55 -10.52 -20.45
N LEU A 626 -6.64 -11.17 -21.17
CA LEU A 626 -6.87 -12.51 -21.72
C LEU A 626 -7.10 -13.55 -20.60
N THR A 627 -6.36 -13.43 -19.50
CA THR A 627 -6.51 -14.32 -18.34
C THR A 627 -7.89 -14.15 -17.70
N LEU A 628 -8.33 -12.90 -17.47
CA LEU A 628 -9.65 -12.59 -16.90
C LEU A 628 -10.81 -12.99 -17.83
N ALA A 629 -10.62 -12.84 -19.14
CA ALA A 629 -11.62 -13.17 -20.16
C ALA A 629 -11.68 -14.65 -20.53
N SER A 630 -10.64 -15.43 -20.23
CA SER A 630 -10.52 -16.86 -20.58
C SER A 630 -11.70 -17.73 -20.11
N SER A 631 -12.44 -17.26 -19.09
CA SER A 631 -13.63 -17.92 -18.53
C SER A 631 -14.94 -17.65 -19.28
N ALA A 632 -14.94 -16.82 -20.33
CA ALA A 632 -16.14 -16.36 -21.04
C ALA A 632 -15.98 -16.50 -22.56
N GLY A 633 -16.37 -17.65 -23.11
CA GLY A 633 -16.14 -18.06 -24.51
C GLY A 633 -16.49 -17.01 -25.58
N ASP A 634 -17.76 -16.60 -25.71
CA ASP A 634 -18.19 -15.63 -26.74
C ASP A 634 -17.48 -14.27 -26.58
N THR A 635 -17.31 -13.83 -25.33
CA THR A 635 -16.65 -12.56 -24.97
C THR A 635 -15.16 -12.56 -25.29
N LEU A 636 -14.48 -13.70 -25.13
CA LEU A 636 -13.06 -13.82 -25.44
C LEU A 636 -12.79 -13.59 -26.93
N GLN A 637 -13.61 -14.14 -27.83
CA GLN A 637 -13.43 -13.93 -29.26
C GLN A 637 -13.64 -12.46 -29.64
N GLU A 638 -14.65 -11.81 -29.06
CA GLU A 638 -14.88 -10.38 -29.28
C GLU A 638 -13.72 -9.52 -28.77
N ILE A 639 -13.10 -9.85 -27.63
CA ILE A 639 -11.87 -9.16 -27.17
C ILE A 639 -10.72 -9.33 -28.16
N LEU A 640 -10.56 -10.53 -28.73
CA LEU A 640 -9.51 -10.76 -29.73
C LEU A 640 -9.76 -9.91 -30.98
N ASP A 641 -11.01 -9.81 -31.41
CA ASP A 641 -11.40 -8.96 -32.54
C ASP A 641 -11.18 -7.46 -32.22
N MET A 642 -11.46 -7.03 -30.99
CA MET A 642 -11.20 -5.66 -30.52
C MET A 642 -9.69 -5.36 -30.45
N LEU A 643 -8.89 -6.28 -29.93
CA LEU A 643 -7.43 -6.16 -29.88
C LEU A 643 -6.82 -6.15 -31.30
N GLU A 644 -7.39 -6.94 -32.22
CA GLU A 644 -7.03 -6.90 -33.64
C GLU A 644 -7.40 -5.55 -34.26
N GLU A 645 -8.60 -5.02 -34.02
CA GLU A 645 -9.01 -3.71 -34.53
C GLU A 645 -8.11 -2.60 -33.99
N LEU A 646 -7.76 -2.63 -32.70
CA LEU A 646 -6.76 -1.73 -32.12
C LEU A 646 -5.43 -1.83 -32.85
N SER A 647 -4.91 -3.04 -33.08
CA SER A 647 -3.63 -3.23 -33.77
C SER A 647 -3.62 -2.67 -35.20
N LEU A 648 -4.77 -2.70 -35.89
CA LEU A 648 -4.95 -2.14 -37.23
C LEU A 648 -5.19 -0.63 -37.23
N THR A 649 -5.61 -0.09 -36.09
CA THR A 649 -5.93 1.32 -35.87
C THR A 649 -4.73 2.10 -35.34
N LEU A 650 -3.78 1.42 -34.70
CA LEU A 650 -2.54 2.01 -34.24
C LEU A 650 -1.76 2.59 -35.44
N PRO A 651 -1.27 3.83 -35.33
CA PRO A 651 -0.55 4.47 -36.43
C PRO A 651 0.72 3.69 -36.80
N ILE A 652 1.05 3.65 -38.09
CA ILE A 652 2.32 3.08 -38.55
C ILE A 652 3.43 4.11 -38.29
N PHE A 653 4.03 4.03 -37.11
CA PHE A 653 5.01 5.02 -36.67
C PHE A 653 6.46 4.74 -37.12
N ARG A 654 6.76 3.54 -37.62
CA ARG A 654 8.11 3.11 -38.07
C ARG A 654 8.78 4.04 -39.08
N ILE A 655 8.01 4.74 -39.90
CA ILE A 655 8.57 5.63 -40.93
C ILE A 655 9.16 6.91 -40.28
N TYR A 656 8.69 7.28 -39.09
CA TYR A 656 8.99 8.56 -38.44
C TYR A 656 10.18 8.51 -37.49
N GLU A 657 10.59 7.32 -37.04
CA GLU A 657 11.73 7.09 -36.15
C GLU A 657 13.05 7.62 -36.74
N ASP A 658 13.19 7.56 -38.07
CA ASP A 658 14.44 7.90 -38.78
C ASP A 658 14.38 9.17 -39.65
N THR A 659 13.18 9.75 -39.93
CA THR A 659 13.03 10.65 -41.08
C THR A 659 12.48 12.06 -40.83
N LEU A 660 11.87 12.35 -39.66
CA LEU A 660 11.23 13.65 -39.41
C LEU A 660 11.65 14.30 -38.09
N PRO A 661 11.95 15.62 -38.07
CA PRO A 661 12.18 16.35 -36.82
C PRO A 661 10.88 16.49 -36.01
N MET A 662 10.95 16.15 -34.72
CA MET A 662 9.82 16.20 -33.79
C MET A 662 9.29 17.64 -33.61
N SER A 663 8.11 17.94 -34.17
CA SER A 663 7.43 19.23 -33.96
C SER A 663 6.56 19.20 -32.70
N ARG A 664 6.25 20.37 -32.12
CA ARG A 664 5.38 20.44 -30.93
C ARG A 664 3.98 19.89 -31.19
N GLN A 665 3.44 20.06 -32.40
CA GLN A 665 2.16 19.45 -32.78
C GLN A 665 2.25 17.93 -32.92
N LEU A 666 3.34 17.41 -33.50
CA LEU A 666 3.59 15.98 -33.62
C LEU A 666 3.80 15.34 -32.24
N GLU A 667 4.57 15.98 -31.37
CA GLU A 667 4.75 15.57 -29.96
C GLU A 667 3.40 15.54 -29.23
N THR A 668 2.58 16.60 -29.37
CA THR A 668 1.25 16.64 -28.74
C THR A 668 0.36 15.49 -29.24
N ALA A 669 0.32 15.24 -30.56
CA ALA A 669 -0.45 14.15 -31.15
C ALA A 669 0.04 12.77 -30.71
N LEU A 670 1.36 12.56 -30.57
CA LEU A 670 1.97 11.34 -30.04
C LEU A 670 1.71 11.16 -28.53
N THR A 671 1.53 12.25 -27.77
CA THR A 671 1.26 12.20 -26.33
C THR A 671 -0.21 12.02 -25.97
N ASP A 672 -1.15 12.27 -26.90
CA ASP A 672 -2.59 12.06 -26.71
C ASP A 672 -3.00 10.57 -26.78
N ASP A 673 -2.06 9.66 -27.10
CA ASP A 673 -2.27 8.20 -27.19
C ASP A 673 -2.43 7.47 -25.84
N ALA A 674 -2.69 8.19 -24.75
CA ALA A 674 -3.07 7.62 -23.45
C ALA A 674 -4.40 6.82 -23.49
N GLU A 675 -5.20 6.97 -24.55
CA GLU A 675 -6.46 6.24 -24.73
C GLU A 675 -6.29 4.71 -24.82
N VAL A 676 -5.16 4.23 -25.37
CA VAL A 676 -4.85 2.79 -25.46
C VAL A 676 -4.54 2.19 -24.09
N ILE A 677 -3.75 2.91 -23.29
CA ILE A 677 -3.47 2.54 -21.89
C ILE A 677 -4.77 2.61 -21.06
N CYS A 678 -5.56 3.65 -21.25
CA CYS A 678 -6.89 3.78 -20.63
C CYS A 678 -7.85 2.66 -21.06
N PHE A 679 -7.77 2.18 -22.31
CA PHE A 679 -8.52 1.00 -22.75
C PHE A 679 -8.12 -0.23 -21.94
N TYR A 680 -6.82 -0.52 -21.82
CA TYR A 680 -6.36 -1.67 -21.04
C TYR A 680 -6.83 -1.61 -19.59
N VAL A 681 -6.67 -0.47 -18.93
CA VAL A 681 -7.13 -0.26 -17.55
C VAL A 681 -8.64 -0.43 -17.42
N ARG A 682 -9.43 0.17 -18.33
CA ARG A 682 -10.89 0.04 -18.33
C ARG A 682 -11.35 -1.40 -18.56
N THR A 683 -10.64 -2.13 -19.43
CA THR A 683 -10.94 -3.54 -19.73
C THR A 683 -10.68 -4.42 -18.51
N ILE A 684 -9.53 -4.27 -17.85
CA ILE A 684 -9.19 -4.99 -16.62
C ILE A 684 -10.23 -4.70 -15.54
N HIS A 685 -10.60 -3.43 -15.36
CA HIS A 685 -11.61 -3.00 -14.39
C HIS A 685 -12.99 -3.60 -14.70
N PHE A 686 -13.41 -3.59 -15.97
CA PHE A 686 -14.68 -4.16 -16.40
C PHE A 686 -14.78 -5.64 -16.02
N PHE A 687 -13.75 -6.45 -16.28
CA PHE A 687 -13.76 -7.87 -15.96
C PHE A 687 -13.72 -8.15 -14.45
N ARG A 688 -13.09 -7.28 -13.66
CA ARG A 688 -13.05 -7.40 -12.19
C ARG A 688 -14.38 -7.09 -11.54
N ASP A 689 -15.06 -6.04 -11.99
CA ASP A 689 -16.38 -5.65 -11.47
C ASP A 689 -17.48 -6.65 -11.86
N HIS A 690 -17.23 -7.44 -12.91
CA HIS A 690 -18.19 -8.40 -13.46
C HIS A 690 -17.56 -9.80 -13.51
N PRO A 691 -17.25 -10.44 -12.36
CA PRO A 691 -16.56 -11.74 -12.36
C PRO A 691 -17.46 -12.86 -12.89
N HIS A 692 -18.78 -12.70 -12.80
CA HIS A 692 -19.75 -13.70 -13.26
C HIS A 692 -20.18 -13.46 -14.72
N VAL A 693 -20.26 -14.54 -15.51
CA VAL A 693 -20.63 -14.52 -16.95
C VAL A 693 -21.97 -13.82 -17.20
N LEU A 694 -22.96 -14.00 -16.32
CA LEU A 694 -24.29 -13.40 -16.46
C LEU A 694 -24.27 -11.87 -16.29
N LEU A 695 -23.49 -11.35 -15.32
CA LEU A 695 -23.33 -9.91 -15.12
C LEU A 695 -22.58 -9.26 -16.28
N ARG A 696 -21.57 -9.97 -16.82
CA ARG A 696 -20.83 -9.53 -18.01
C ARG A 696 -21.74 -9.37 -19.22
N ARG A 697 -22.57 -10.37 -19.54
CA ARG A 697 -23.49 -10.32 -20.70
C ARG A 697 -24.38 -9.07 -20.71
N ASN A 698 -24.85 -8.65 -19.54
CA ASN A 698 -25.73 -7.47 -19.44
C ASN A 698 -24.98 -6.14 -19.61
N ALA A 699 -23.72 -6.06 -19.20
CA ALA A 699 -22.92 -4.83 -19.25
C ALA A 699 -22.05 -4.72 -20.53
N TRP A 700 -21.90 -5.81 -21.28
CA TRP A 700 -20.97 -5.94 -22.40
C TRP A 700 -21.29 -5.00 -23.57
N GLU A 701 -22.55 -4.85 -23.97
CA GLU A 701 -22.97 -3.99 -25.10
C GLU A 701 -22.53 -2.52 -24.90
N LYS A 702 -22.63 -2.03 -23.66
CA LYS A 702 -22.19 -0.69 -23.30
C LYS A 702 -20.66 -0.56 -23.41
N PHE A 703 -19.92 -1.53 -22.89
CA PHE A 703 -18.46 -1.55 -22.99
C PHE A 703 -17.99 -1.61 -24.45
N HIS A 704 -18.62 -2.44 -25.28
CA HIS A 704 -18.33 -2.55 -26.72
C HIS A 704 -18.60 -1.23 -27.47
N THR A 705 -19.68 -0.53 -27.12
CA THR A 705 -20.00 0.79 -27.69
C THR A 705 -18.93 1.84 -27.31
N ASP A 706 -18.52 1.87 -26.05
CA ASP A 706 -17.49 2.79 -25.57
C ASP A 706 -16.11 2.49 -26.19
N PHE A 707 -15.79 1.22 -26.42
CA PHE A 707 -14.61 0.81 -27.19
C PHE A 707 -14.67 1.35 -28.63
N SER A 708 -15.79 1.14 -29.34
CA SER A 708 -15.94 1.61 -30.72
C SER A 708 -15.69 3.11 -30.85
N ARG A 709 -16.12 3.90 -29.86
CA ARG A 709 -15.83 5.35 -29.78
C ARG A 709 -14.35 5.65 -29.56
N THR A 710 -13.70 4.92 -28.65
CA THR A 710 -12.26 5.01 -28.38
C THR A 710 -11.46 4.73 -29.66
N THR A 711 -11.81 3.68 -30.38
CA THR A 711 -11.16 3.33 -31.66
C THR A 711 -11.35 4.41 -32.72
N MET A 712 -12.53 5.04 -32.82
CA MET A 712 -12.74 6.20 -33.70
C MET A 712 -11.88 7.41 -33.29
N HIS A 713 -11.67 7.63 -32.00
CA HIS A 713 -10.80 8.69 -31.51
C HIS A 713 -9.35 8.44 -31.94
N ILE A 714 -8.83 7.23 -31.71
CA ILE A 714 -7.46 6.85 -32.10
C ILE A 714 -7.25 7.02 -33.62
N LYS A 715 -8.23 6.63 -34.45
CA LYS A 715 -8.19 6.86 -35.92
C LYS A 715 -8.03 8.35 -36.27
N ARG A 716 -8.68 9.24 -35.52
CA ARG A 716 -8.59 10.69 -35.74
C ARG A 716 -7.22 11.26 -35.34
N ILE A 717 -6.65 10.78 -34.24
CA ILE A 717 -5.29 11.13 -33.81
C ILE A 717 -4.28 10.64 -34.85
N SER A 718 -4.40 9.39 -35.31
CA SER A 718 -3.57 8.83 -36.38
C SER A 718 -3.59 9.71 -37.64
N SER A 719 -4.77 10.14 -38.05
CA SER A 719 -4.92 11.03 -39.22
C SER A 719 -4.24 12.39 -38.99
N THR A 720 -4.25 12.89 -37.75
CA THR A 720 -3.55 14.13 -37.37
C THR A 720 -2.04 13.97 -37.45
N VAL A 721 -1.50 12.84 -36.98
CA VAL A 721 -0.08 12.50 -37.12
C VAL A 721 0.31 12.42 -38.60
N GLU A 722 -0.48 11.72 -39.43
CA GLU A 722 -0.23 11.62 -40.88
C GLU A 722 -0.23 13.00 -41.57
N LYS A 723 -1.17 13.87 -41.21
CA LYS A 723 -1.22 15.25 -41.69
C LYS A 723 0.06 16.02 -41.36
N GLU A 724 0.52 15.96 -40.11
CA GLU A 724 1.78 16.62 -39.69
C GLU A 724 3.00 16.00 -40.40
N ALA A 725 3.00 14.70 -40.61
CA ALA A 725 4.05 13.98 -41.31
C ALA A 725 4.15 14.34 -42.81
N ASP A 726 3.02 14.58 -43.48
CA ASP A 726 2.99 14.96 -44.89
C ASP A 726 3.39 16.44 -45.12
N LEU A 727 3.22 17.31 -44.11
CA LEU A 727 3.57 18.73 -44.19
C LEU A 727 5.09 18.95 -44.30
N ALA A 728 5.90 18.22 -43.54
CA ALA A 728 7.35 18.45 -43.50
C ALA A 728 8.07 18.13 -44.84
N PRO A 729 7.84 16.98 -45.51
CA PRO A 729 8.36 16.70 -46.84
C PRO A 729 7.82 17.65 -47.90
N LEU A 730 6.57 18.10 -47.79
CA LEU A 730 5.97 19.07 -48.71
C LEU A 730 6.73 20.40 -48.68
N GLU A 731 7.00 20.93 -47.49
CA GLU A 731 7.73 22.20 -47.34
C GLU A 731 9.19 22.09 -47.78
N LEU A 732 9.83 20.94 -47.57
CA LEU A 732 11.17 20.68 -48.11
C LEU A 732 11.16 20.61 -49.65
N ARG A 733 10.19 19.91 -50.23
CA ARG A 733 10.02 19.78 -51.70
C ARG A 733 9.72 21.12 -52.35
N LYS A 734 8.86 21.97 -51.76
CA LYS A 734 8.60 23.34 -52.25
C LYS A 734 9.85 24.22 -52.26
N LYS A 735 10.81 24.00 -51.34
CA LYS A 735 12.08 24.74 -51.29
C LYS A 735 13.12 24.25 -52.29
N GLN A 736 13.13 22.95 -52.59
CA GLN A 736 14.18 22.30 -53.38
C GLN A 736 13.78 22.01 -54.83
N LEU A 737 12.49 21.84 -55.10
CA LEU A 737 11.95 21.47 -56.42
C LEU A 737 11.21 22.66 -57.05
N GLY A 738 11.08 22.63 -58.37
CA GLY A 738 10.28 23.62 -59.09
C GLY A 738 8.80 23.56 -58.69
N PRO A 739 8.04 24.68 -58.83
CA PRO A 739 6.64 24.76 -58.37
C PRO A 739 5.69 23.77 -59.06
N ASP A 740 6.09 23.24 -60.20
CA ASP A 740 5.32 22.28 -61.00
C ASP A 740 5.77 20.83 -60.81
N ASP A 741 6.59 20.53 -59.79
CA ASP A 741 7.10 19.18 -59.62
C ASP A 741 5.99 18.15 -59.25
N PRO A 742 5.89 17.00 -59.94
CA PRO A 742 4.90 15.96 -59.67
C PRO A 742 4.91 15.41 -58.23
N PHE A 743 6.04 15.48 -57.52
CA PHE A 743 6.13 15.08 -56.11
C PHE A 743 5.44 16.08 -55.18
N ILE A 744 5.43 17.37 -55.51
CA ILE A 744 4.66 18.38 -54.77
C ILE A 744 3.16 18.08 -54.89
N ALA A 745 2.68 17.79 -56.10
CA ALA A 745 1.28 17.41 -56.30
C ALA A 745 0.89 16.10 -55.59
N SER A 746 1.84 15.16 -55.44
CA SER A 746 1.60 13.92 -54.71
C SER A 746 1.48 14.17 -53.21
N SER A 747 2.36 15.00 -52.63
CA SER A 747 2.26 15.43 -51.23
C SER A 747 0.98 16.19 -50.94
N LEU A 748 0.62 17.17 -51.77
CA LEU A 748 -0.64 17.94 -51.60
C LEU A 748 -1.87 17.01 -51.65
N ASN A 749 -1.87 16.03 -52.54
CA ASN A 749 -2.98 15.09 -52.64
C ASN A 749 -3.13 14.20 -51.39
N ASN A 750 -2.04 13.81 -50.74
CA ASN A 750 -2.07 13.04 -49.50
C ASN A 750 -2.47 13.90 -48.31
N LEU A 751 -1.91 15.11 -48.20
CA LEU A 751 -2.28 16.09 -47.17
C LEU A 751 -3.78 16.43 -47.22
N ALA A 752 -4.34 16.58 -48.42
CA ALA A 752 -5.76 16.81 -48.61
C ALA A 752 -6.65 15.63 -48.17
N LEU A 753 -6.18 14.39 -48.35
CA LEU A 753 -6.85 13.22 -47.81
C LEU A 753 -6.83 13.21 -46.27
N ALA A 754 -5.69 13.56 -45.67
CA ALA A 754 -5.57 13.65 -44.22
C ALA A 754 -6.52 14.72 -43.63
N TYR A 755 -6.59 15.91 -44.25
CA TYR A 755 -7.58 16.94 -43.89
C TYR A 755 -9.03 16.42 -44.03
N THR A 756 -9.31 15.65 -45.08
CA THR A 756 -10.64 15.06 -45.31
C THR A 756 -11.04 14.13 -44.16
N GLU A 757 -10.11 13.33 -43.61
CA GLU A 757 -10.38 12.40 -42.51
C GLU A 757 -10.50 13.07 -41.14
N ILE A 758 -9.76 14.15 -40.88
CA ILE A 758 -9.85 14.90 -39.60
C ILE A 758 -11.13 15.76 -39.53
N GLY A 759 -11.74 16.03 -40.68
CA GLY A 759 -12.99 16.81 -40.82
C GLY A 759 -12.78 18.26 -41.29
N ASP A 760 -11.56 18.65 -41.62
CA ASP A 760 -11.21 20.00 -42.11
C ASP A 760 -11.46 20.08 -43.63
N LEU A 761 -12.76 20.06 -43.98
CA LEU A 761 -13.18 19.84 -45.37
C LEU A 761 -12.82 21.00 -46.33
N GLU A 762 -12.71 22.24 -45.83
CA GLU A 762 -12.36 23.40 -46.66
C GLU A 762 -10.86 23.44 -47.00
N GLU A 763 -10.00 23.14 -46.03
CA GLU A 763 -8.56 22.97 -46.21
C GLU A 763 -8.27 21.79 -47.14
N ALA A 764 -9.00 20.68 -46.99
CA ALA A 764 -8.94 19.56 -47.91
C ALA A 764 -9.29 19.97 -49.34
N TYR A 765 -10.34 20.78 -49.52
CA TYR A 765 -10.80 21.24 -50.83
C TYR A 765 -9.74 22.11 -51.51
N SER A 766 -9.24 23.13 -50.81
CA SER A 766 -8.17 24.02 -51.31
C SER A 766 -6.92 23.23 -51.68
N THR A 767 -6.52 22.27 -50.85
CA THR A 767 -5.30 21.47 -51.06
C THR A 767 -5.45 20.50 -52.23
N HIS A 768 -6.60 19.84 -52.38
CA HIS A 768 -6.89 19.00 -53.56
C HIS A 768 -6.91 19.84 -54.84
N GLN A 769 -7.44 21.06 -54.80
CA GLN A 769 -7.47 21.96 -55.95
C GLN A 769 -6.05 22.31 -56.42
N GLN A 770 -5.14 22.66 -55.51
CA GLN A 770 -3.74 22.92 -55.84
C GLN A 770 -3.05 21.69 -56.47
N ALA A 771 -3.30 20.49 -55.94
CA ALA A 771 -2.77 19.25 -56.51
C ALA A 771 -3.26 19.00 -57.94
N ILE A 772 -4.54 19.28 -58.21
CA ILE A 772 -5.16 19.17 -59.55
C ILE A 772 -4.53 20.17 -60.52
N GLU A 773 -4.36 21.42 -60.11
CA GLU A 773 -3.76 22.47 -60.95
C GLU A 773 -2.34 22.12 -61.41
N ILE A 774 -1.50 21.61 -60.50
CA ILE A 774 -0.14 21.16 -60.84
C ILE A 774 -0.20 19.96 -61.79
N ARG A 775 -1.04 18.95 -61.51
CA ARG A 775 -1.19 17.75 -62.35
C ARG A 775 -1.72 18.08 -63.76
N LEU A 776 -2.57 19.09 -63.89
CA LEU A 776 -3.05 19.58 -65.19
C LEU A 776 -1.94 20.30 -65.98
N ARG A 777 -1.20 21.20 -65.33
CA ARG A 777 -0.10 21.94 -65.98
C ARG A 777 1.01 21.02 -66.49
N THR A 778 1.29 19.96 -65.74
CA THR A 778 2.32 18.96 -66.04
C THR A 778 1.86 17.81 -66.93
N LYS A 779 0.56 17.75 -67.29
CA LYS A 779 -0.06 16.63 -68.02
C LYS A 779 0.20 15.27 -67.37
N SER A 780 0.04 15.19 -66.04
CA SER A 780 0.24 13.96 -65.28
C SER A 780 -0.82 12.90 -65.62
N ASP A 781 -0.37 11.65 -65.75
CA ASP A 781 -1.22 10.46 -65.90
C ASP A 781 -2.02 10.12 -64.62
N ARG A 782 -1.69 10.75 -63.48
CA ARG A 782 -2.35 10.55 -62.18
C ARG A 782 -3.52 11.48 -61.91
N ILE A 783 -3.91 12.33 -62.87
CA ILE A 783 -4.99 13.31 -62.67
C ILE A 783 -6.33 12.65 -62.28
N GLY A 784 -6.61 11.45 -62.79
CA GLY A 784 -7.82 10.68 -62.43
C GLY A 784 -7.94 10.42 -60.94
N ASN A 785 -6.84 10.10 -60.24
CA ASN A 785 -6.87 9.87 -58.80
C ASN A 785 -7.24 11.14 -58.02
N SER A 786 -6.77 12.31 -58.47
CA SER A 786 -7.14 13.58 -57.83
C SER A 786 -8.61 13.89 -57.99
N TYR A 787 -9.19 13.61 -59.15
CA TYR A 787 -10.62 13.82 -59.38
C TYR A 787 -11.49 12.88 -58.55
N SER A 788 -11.14 11.60 -58.45
CA SER A 788 -11.86 10.66 -57.60
C SER A 788 -11.78 11.03 -56.11
N ASN A 789 -10.60 11.48 -55.64
CA ASN A 789 -10.44 11.93 -54.25
C ASN A 789 -11.22 13.22 -53.98
N MET A 790 -11.17 14.19 -54.89
CA MET A 790 -11.96 15.43 -54.80
C MET A 790 -13.47 15.15 -54.83
N ALA A 791 -13.93 14.20 -55.66
CA ALA A 791 -15.33 13.79 -55.69
C ALA A 791 -15.77 13.14 -54.36
N SER A 792 -14.90 12.34 -53.75
CA SER A 792 -15.13 11.76 -52.41
C SER A 792 -15.25 12.84 -51.33
N LEU A 793 -14.37 13.85 -51.35
CA LEU A 793 -14.46 15.00 -50.46
C LEU A 793 -15.76 15.79 -50.66
N LEU A 794 -16.11 16.11 -51.91
CA LEU A 794 -17.34 16.84 -52.24
C LEU A 794 -18.60 16.09 -51.78
N LEU A 795 -18.59 14.76 -51.85
CA LEU A 795 -19.65 13.92 -51.29
C LEU A 795 -19.75 14.06 -49.76
N ARG A 796 -18.61 14.10 -49.03
CA ARG A 796 -18.58 14.35 -47.57
C ARG A 796 -19.08 15.76 -47.22
N MET A 797 -18.78 16.76 -48.06
CA MET A 797 -19.29 18.13 -47.92
C MET A 797 -20.79 18.25 -48.25
N GLY A 798 -21.43 17.19 -48.77
CA GLY A 798 -22.83 17.23 -49.20
C GLY A 798 -23.06 17.93 -50.55
N ARG A 799 -22.00 18.26 -51.29
CA ARG A 799 -22.04 18.92 -52.61
C ARG A 799 -22.18 17.87 -53.72
N LEU A 800 -23.35 17.23 -53.76
CA LEU A 800 -23.58 15.99 -54.52
C LEU A 800 -23.40 16.15 -56.03
N ASP A 801 -23.91 17.24 -56.60
CA ASP A 801 -23.86 17.46 -58.05
C ASP A 801 -22.45 17.77 -58.52
N GLU A 802 -21.69 18.52 -57.72
CA GLU A 802 -20.28 18.80 -57.96
C GLU A 802 -19.42 17.55 -57.80
N ALA A 803 -19.74 16.68 -56.84
CA ALA A 803 -19.09 15.38 -56.70
C ALA A 803 -19.28 14.51 -57.95
N ALA A 804 -20.51 14.48 -58.49
CA ALA A 804 -20.81 13.75 -59.72
C ALA A 804 -20.09 14.36 -60.93
N GLU A 805 -20.05 15.68 -61.05
CA GLU A 805 -19.34 16.38 -62.13
C GLU A 805 -17.83 16.12 -62.05
N MET A 806 -17.24 16.24 -60.85
CA MET A 806 -15.82 16.02 -60.63
C MET A 806 -15.40 14.59 -60.98
N LEU A 807 -16.19 13.60 -60.54
CA LEU A 807 -15.95 12.21 -60.89
C LEU A 807 -16.09 11.98 -62.41
N GLY A 808 -17.03 12.66 -63.07
CA GLY A 808 -17.19 12.63 -64.53
C GLY A 808 -15.99 13.16 -65.33
N ARG A 809 -15.09 13.93 -64.70
CA ARG A 809 -13.84 14.41 -65.31
C ARG A 809 -12.71 13.38 -65.27
N CYS A 810 -12.88 12.26 -64.55
CA CYS A 810 -11.91 11.18 -64.54
C CYS A 810 -11.72 10.62 -65.97
N PRO A 811 -10.50 10.63 -66.53
CA PRO A 811 -10.25 10.08 -67.86
C PRO A 811 -10.65 8.60 -67.99
N SER A 812 -10.57 7.86 -66.88
CA SER A 812 -11.02 6.48 -66.74
C SER A 812 -12.53 6.28 -66.97
N LEU A 813 -13.35 7.31 -66.78
CA LEU A 813 -14.80 7.23 -66.90
C LEU A 813 -15.33 7.81 -68.22
N LYS A 814 -14.47 8.39 -69.04
CA LYS A 814 -14.83 8.93 -70.36
C LYS A 814 -15.08 7.78 -71.33
N ASP A 815 -16.26 7.76 -71.97
CA ASP A 815 -16.71 6.72 -72.92
C ASP A 815 -16.80 5.30 -72.32
N PHE A 816 -16.93 5.20 -70.99
CA PHE A 816 -16.90 3.95 -70.24
C PHE A 816 -18.26 3.21 -70.30
N THR A 817 -18.31 2.06 -70.99
CA THR A 817 -19.52 1.22 -71.11
C THR A 817 -19.45 -0.02 -70.20
N ASP A 818 -20.62 -0.63 -69.95
CA ASP A 818 -20.74 -1.88 -69.17
C ASP A 818 -19.86 -3.02 -69.71
N GLU A 819 -19.68 -3.08 -71.03
CA GLU A 819 -18.90 -4.10 -71.72
C GLU A 819 -17.39 -3.86 -71.63
N ILE A 820 -16.96 -2.59 -71.67
CA ILE A 820 -15.56 -2.20 -71.45
C ILE A 820 -15.17 -2.53 -69.99
N PHE A 821 -16.01 -2.20 -69.02
CA PHE A 821 -15.73 -2.43 -67.60
C PHE A 821 -15.43 -3.89 -67.27
N LEU A 822 -16.30 -4.82 -67.67
CA LEU A 822 -16.16 -6.26 -67.37
C LEU A 822 -14.92 -6.90 -68.01
N ASN A 823 -14.38 -6.29 -69.08
CA ASN A 823 -13.24 -6.80 -69.83
C ASN A 823 -11.91 -6.09 -69.49
N THR A 824 -11.94 -4.89 -68.89
CA THR A 824 -10.71 -4.11 -68.61
C THR A 824 -9.76 -4.74 -67.58
N GLY A 825 -10.28 -5.54 -66.64
CA GLY A 825 -9.49 -6.16 -65.57
C GLY A 825 -8.81 -5.19 -64.60
N ASN A 826 -9.02 -3.87 -64.71
CA ASN A 826 -8.33 -2.88 -63.87
C ASN A 826 -9.14 -2.56 -62.59
N PRO A 827 -8.60 -2.83 -61.39
CA PRO A 827 -9.29 -2.61 -60.12
C PRO A 827 -9.80 -1.19 -59.88
N ARG A 828 -9.17 -0.18 -60.50
CA ARG A 828 -9.46 1.24 -60.25
C ARG A 828 -10.89 1.62 -60.65
N PHE A 829 -11.40 1.04 -61.73
CA PHE A 829 -12.76 1.31 -62.21
C PHE A 829 -13.84 0.90 -61.20
N SER A 830 -13.59 -0.15 -60.40
CA SER A 830 -14.52 -0.57 -59.35
C SER A 830 -14.54 0.39 -58.14
N GLY A 831 -13.51 1.21 -57.96
CA GLY A 831 -13.47 2.26 -56.91
C GLY A 831 -14.36 3.43 -57.30
N ASP A 832 -14.16 3.95 -58.51
CA ASP A 832 -14.94 5.07 -59.05
C ASP A 832 -16.43 4.73 -59.15
N MET A 833 -16.78 3.47 -59.49
CA MET A 833 -18.17 3.02 -59.54
C MET A 833 -18.85 2.93 -58.17
N VAL A 834 -18.13 2.49 -57.14
CA VAL A 834 -18.65 2.48 -55.75
C VAL A 834 -18.85 3.91 -55.27
N LEU A 835 -17.92 4.80 -55.57
CA LEU A 835 -18.08 6.21 -55.25
C LEU A 835 -19.28 6.83 -55.98
N LEU A 836 -19.43 6.52 -57.29
CA LEU A 836 -20.59 6.98 -58.06
C LEU A 836 -21.90 6.42 -57.52
N SER A 837 -21.97 5.14 -57.12
CA SER A 837 -23.19 4.57 -56.52
C SER A 837 -23.53 5.28 -55.22
N ARG A 838 -22.54 5.58 -54.36
CA ARG A 838 -22.75 6.35 -53.12
C ARG A 838 -23.26 7.77 -53.41
N ILE A 839 -22.72 8.45 -54.43
CA ILE A 839 -23.22 9.77 -54.87
C ILE A 839 -24.67 9.68 -55.36
N ARG A 840 -24.99 8.70 -56.22
CA ARG A 840 -26.35 8.50 -56.76
C ARG A 840 -27.37 8.15 -55.67
N LEU A 841 -26.97 7.36 -54.68
CA LEU A 841 -27.80 7.04 -53.52
C LEU A 841 -28.18 8.31 -52.77
N ARG A 842 -27.18 9.16 -52.48
CA ARG A 842 -27.38 10.44 -51.78
C ARG A 842 -28.18 11.45 -52.58
N GLN A 843 -28.17 11.36 -53.91
CA GLN A 843 -29.05 12.12 -54.82
C GLN A 843 -30.48 11.54 -54.93
N GLY A 844 -30.78 10.41 -54.26
CA GLY A 844 -32.09 9.75 -54.34
C GLY A 844 -32.32 8.93 -55.63
N ARG A 845 -31.28 8.68 -56.43
CA ARG A 845 -31.35 7.88 -57.67
C ARG A 845 -31.15 6.39 -57.38
N VAL A 846 -32.14 5.76 -56.77
CA VAL A 846 -32.00 4.43 -56.17
C VAL A 846 -31.84 3.32 -57.23
N ASP A 847 -32.51 3.40 -58.37
CA ASP A 847 -32.46 2.35 -59.42
C ASP A 847 -31.07 2.22 -60.06
N ASP A 848 -30.37 3.33 -60.26
CA ASP A 848 -29.00 3.33 -60.77
C ASP A 848 -27.99 2.86 -59.71
N THR A 849 -28.30 3.08 -58.44
CA THR A 849 -27.41 2.83 -57.32
C THR A 849 -27.13 1.33 -57.15
N LEU A 850 -28.19 0.52 -57.02
CA LEU A 850 -28.02 -0.93 -56.83
C LEU A 850 -27.32 -1.57 -58.05
N ARG A 851 -27.66 -1.11 -59.25
CA ARG A 851 -27.02 -1.57 -60.50
C ARG A 851 -25.51 -1.32 -60.48
N LEU A 852 -25.08 -0.12 -60.08
CA LEU A 852 -23.67 0.25 -60.02
C LEU A 852 -22.93 -0.50 -58.90
N ALA A 853 -23.51 -0.56 -57.70
CA ALA A 853 -22.92 -1.24 -56.53
C ALA A 853 -22.76 -2.75 -56.76
N SER A 854 -23.80 -3.43 -57.26
CA SER A 854 -23.77 -4.86 -57.55
C SER A 854 -22.77 -5.22 -58.66
N LYS A 855 -22.59 -4.35 -59.66
CA LYS A 855 -21.56 -4.53 -60.70
C LYS A 855 -20.16 -4.38 -60.16
N ALA A 856 -19.92 -3.37 -59.32
CA ALA A 856 -18.62 -3.18 -58.68
C ALA A 856 -18.28 -4.37 -57.76
N LEU A 857 -19.28 -4.88 -57.03
CA LEU A 857 -19.16 -6.09 -56.22
C LEU A 857 -18.78 -7.30 -57.08
N ALA A 858 -19.54 -7.61 -58.12
CA ALA A 858 -19.27 -8.75 -59.00
C ALA A 858 -17.88 -8.69 -59.63
N PHE A 859 -17.45 -7.49 -60.03
CA PHE A 859 -16.11 -7.24 -60.54
C PHE A 859 -15.03 -7.51 -59.48
N ARG A 860 -15.18 -6.96 -58.26
CA ARG A 860 -14.23 -7.18 -57.16
C ARG A 860 -14.20 -8.65 -56.71
N GLN A 861 -15.35 -9.33 -56.66
CA GLN A 861 -15.43 -10.78 -56.38
C GLN A 861 -14.63 -11.59 -57.40
N ARG A 862 -14.81 -11.30 -58.69
CA ARG A 862 -14.09 -12.01 -59.77
C ARG A 862 -12.58 -11.78 -59.72
N LEU A 863 -12.14 -10.56 -59.44
CA LEU A 863 -10.72 -10.19 -59.49
C LEU A 863 -9.97 -10.47 -58.18
N LEU A 864 -10.63 -10.26 -57.04
CA LEU A 864 -10.00 -10.24 -55.71
C LEU A 864 -10.48 -11.38 -54.80
N GLY A 865 -11.52 -12.13 -55.17
CA GLY A 865 -12.17 -13.10 -54.29
C GLY A 865 -12.80 -12.44 -53.07
N ASN A 866 -12.85 -13.14 -51.93
CA ASN A 866 -13.46 -12.65 -50.68
C ASN A 866 -12.50 -11.80 -49.83
N ARG A 867 -11.78 -10.85 -50.45
CA ARG A 867 -10.88 -9.92 -49.74
C ARG A 867 -11.64 -8.67 -49.26
N LEU A 868 -11.00 -7.88 -48.39
CA LEU A 868 -11.60 -6.71 -47.70
C LEU A 868 -12.39 -5.77 -48.63
N LYS A 869 -11.85 -5.44 -49.82
CA LYS A 869 -12.52 -4.57 -50.80
C LYS A 869 -13.80 -5.17 -51.39
N THR A 870 -13.90 -6.49 -51.42
CA THR A 870 -15.09 -7.22 -51.83
C THR A 870 -16.13 -7.24 -50.71
N CYS A 871 -15.70 -7.37 -49.45
CA CYS A 871 -16.56 -7.25 -48.28
C CYS A 871 -17.19 -5.86 -48.14
N ASP A 872 -16.42 -4.79 -48.37
CA ASP A 872 -16.92 -3.41 -48.43
C ASP A 872 -18.03 -3.24 -49.49
N SER A 873 -17.85 -3.81 -50.69
CA SER A 873 -18.88 -3.80 -51.72
C SER A 873 -20.08 -4.70 -51.41
N LEU A 874 -19.89 -5.79 -50.68
CA LEU A 874 -21.00 -6.63 -50.18
C LEU A 874 -21.85 -5.84 -49.18
N TYR A 875 -21.20 -5.16 -48.23
CA TYR A 875 -21.85 -4.31 -47.25
C TYR A 875 -22.65 -3.18 -47.93
N ASP A 876 -22.04 -2.48 -48.88
CA ASP A 876 -22.73 -1.42 -49.63
C ASP A 876 -24.00 -1.95 -50.32
N VAL A 877 -23.91 -3.10 -51.01
CA VAL A 877 -25.07 -3.73 -51.68
C VAL A 877 -26.14 -4.14 -50.65
N ALA A 878 -25.75 -4.73 -49.53
CA ALA A 878 -26.66 -5.12 -48.45
C ALA A 878 -27.39 -3.91 -47.86
N CYS A 879 -26.68 -2.81 -47.59
CA CYS A 879 -27.27 -1.56 -47.11
C CYS A 879 -28.29 -1.00 -48.12
N ILE A 880 -27.97 -1.01 -49.42
CA ILE A 880 -28.88 -0.53 -50.47
C ILE A 880 -30.13 -1.42 -50.56
N LEU A 881 -29.97 -2.74 -50.51
CA LEU A 881 -31.08 -3.70 -50.52
C LEU A 881 -31.99 -3.52 -49.30
N HIS A 882 -31.41 -3.30 -48.12
CA HIS A 882 -32.16 -3.02 -46.90
C HIS A 882 -32.96 -1.72 -46.99
N LEU A 883 -32.34 -0.64 -47.50
CA LEU A 883 -33.03 0.65 -47.74
C LEU A 883 -34.18 0.53 -48.75
N GLN A 884 -34.11 -0.43 -49.67
CA GLN A 884 -35.18 -0.75 -50.62
C GLN A 884 -36.23 -1.74 -50.08
N GLY A 885 -36.16 -2.14 -48.81
CA GLY A 885 -37.09 -3.08 -48.19
C GLY A 885 -36.84 -4.56 -48.48
N HIS A 886 -35.72 -4.91 -49.11
CA HIS A 886 -35.34 -6.29 -49.45
C HIS A 886 -34.50 -6.93 -48.32
N SER A 887 -35.00 -6.91 -47.08
CA SER A 887 -34.25 -7.34 -45.90
C SER A 887 -33.74 -8.79 -45.94
N ALA A 888 -34.46 -9.68 -46.63
CA ALA A 888 -34.05 -11.09 -46.77
C ALA A 888 -32.86 -11.31 -47.73
N SER A 889 -32.62 -10.38 -48.66
CA SER A 889 -31.45 -10.41 -49.53
C SER A 889 -30.30 -9.54 -49.00
N ALA A 890 -30.58 -8.70 -48.01
CA ALA A 890 -29.60 -7.86 -47.33
C ALA A 890 -28.90 -8.60 -46.17
N MET A 891 -29.61 -9.50 -45.48
CA MET A 891 -29.02 -10.48 -44.55
C MET A 891 -28.31 -11.59 -45.32
#